data_AF-A0A950VGU6-F1
#
_entry.id   AF-A0A950VGU6-F1
#
_cell.length_a   1.000
_cell.length_b   1.000
_cell.length_c   1.000
_cell.angle_alpha   90.00
_cell.angle_beta   90.00
_cell.angle_gamma   90.00
#
_symmetry.space_group_name_H-M   'P 1'
#
loop_
_entity.id
_entity.type
_entity.pdbx_description
1 polymer ?
#
loop_
_entity_poly.entity_id
_entity_poly.type
_entity_poly.pdbx_seq_one_letter_code
_entity_poly.pdbx_strand_id
1 'polypeptide(L)'
;MQKLKQLTFDRRSSTILKTWANLHGPAPEPAREALDSELAAFQRNVTLGNWAAVKTYLAGLPEEEGKAAYRQLLQSLQSPPAVPASGSPAPASPTPAVAMAVSAQEGVPVQARPAQVAQQPEPNVFAAEDIVGLAGAAPRSLDKDATAALGAILRQALAGGLAVEQVVVRMKAESARPGGALTKRQAAQLLVTADQAAAAGDFLPGLDQATADKDAEALNLLARHFLALHAKEQKATHLEQAWRATQAALATGAGHRAEQEEALKRAVELAPQIQEALGKTWLEQSFTSRPERGMDILATIGSLAAQGMQTQPMNATERLKTVQLQKTAVEALLRATPARAADWRMTLTLLAGNWLREAELTYQFAPSSNSGPRMQRDPYGNIFYVNDNGSGPMMPPQPNQPAPIPTSDILEARPGEAWLALVDDGLKPHLVTVFARLYLKAGEEEKAFPFIEQLAGSHPEPARELVNEFLRVWTQNHDPNANRGYTNAYMFMYGFERRAESIPLTRSKQERNLEELAGWVRRLRRLPIRDPDEDLLAKAFTSSHSNAEVYRLDAIEKVFGPIGSLKPRTLSGLVQQMRENLAGVWRDPAVQKDKKTNRKTRDIQAEVLRGYDLAQTVTEDALKKFPDDWSLHLARAALHLDEAYYRQELARYPEFSRRRDEAFAEFQQAARLYAARVKGLGEEEQSTKVYEQWFYASLGACDLEHVTEDKLPDLKQPALIRAAILGLPGELAERHLGRFANTLFTRLSAVKPAVKFRYLGGGFEIA
;
A
#
# COMPACT_ATOMS: atom_id res chain seq x y z
N MET A 1 37.34 -25.55 -22.49
CA MET A 1 36.73 -24.75 -21.39
C MET A 1 35.81 -23.56 -21.76
N GLN A 2 36.28 -22.43 -22.31
CA GLN A 2 35.44 -21.21 -22.41
C GLN A 2 34.25 -21.36 -23.38
N LYS A 3 34.44 -22.02 -24.53
CA LYS A 3 33.36 -22.35 -25.49
C LYS A 3 32.30 -23.28 -24.87
N LEU A 4 32.69 -24.29 -24.08
CA LEU A 4 31.76 -25.24 -23.42
C LEU A 4 30.82 -24.55 -22.43
N LYS A 5 31.30 -23.56 -21.68
CA LYS A 5 30.49 -22.78 -20.73
C LYS A 5 29.52 -21.78 -21.38
N GLN A 6 29.67 -21.54 -22.68
CA GLN A 6 28.81 -20.64 -23.47
C GLN A 6 27.80 -21.39 -24.33
N LEU A 7 27.84 -22.72 -24.34
CA LEU A 7 26.89 -23.53 -25.09
C LEU A 7 25.48 -23.36 -24.57
N THR A 8 24.56 -23.21 -25.50
CA THR A 8 23.12 -23.27 -25.26
C THR A 8 22.56 -24.54 -25.88
N PHE A 9 21.58 -25.11 -25.20
CA PHE A 9 20.88 -26.32 -25.62
C PHE A 9 19.40 -26.01 -25.77
N ASP A 10 18.83 -26.47 -26.88
CA ASP A 10 17.46 -26.17 -27.27
C ASP A 10 16.72 -27.48 -27.58
N ARG A 11 15.68 -27.73 -26.79
CA ARG A 11 14.77 -28.88 -26.90
C ARG A 11 13.33 -28.43 -27.08
N ARG A 12 13.11 -27.24 -27.64
CA ARG A 12 11.78 -26.80 -28.06
C ARG A 12 11.24 -27.73 -29.15
N SER A 13 9.93 -27.93 -29.17
CA SER A 13 9.27 -28.78 -30.17
C SER A 13 9.64 -28.34 -31.59
N SER A 14 9.63 -27.04 -31.86
CA SER A 14 10.01 -26.49 -33.17
C SER A 14 11.45 -26.83 -33.57
N THR A 15 12.40 -26.79 -32.62
CA THR A 15 13.80 -27.13 -32.85
C THR A 15 13.97 -28.63 -33.07
N ILE A 16 13.36 -29.48 -32.24
CA ILE A 16 13.40 -30.94 -32.39
C ILE A 16 12.89 -31.37 -33.76
N LEU A 17 11.72 -30.85 -34.16
CA LEU A 17 11.11 -31.19 -35.46
C LEU A 17 11.97 -30.74 -36.64
N LYS A 18 12.58 -29.54 -36.57
CA LYS A 18 13.53 -29.07 -37.60
C LYS A 18 14.77 -29.95 -37.67
N THR A 19 15.34 -30.33 -36.52
CA THR A 19 16.52 -31.20 -36.48
C THR A 19 16.20 -32.59 -37.02
N TRP A 20 15.01 -33.14 -36.75
CA TRP A 20 14.55 -34.39 -37.37
C TRP A 20 14.41 -34.30 -38.89
N ALA A 21 13.81 -33.23 -39.41
CA ALA A 21 13.70 -33.01 -40.85
C ALA A 21 15.09 -32.97 -41.53
N ASN A 22 16.08 -32.38 -40.85
CA ASN A 22 17.44 -32.25 -41.36
C ASN A 22 18.32 -33.50 -41.15
N LEU A 23 17.82 -34.59 -40.54
CA LEU A 23 18.55 -35.86 -40.45
C LEU A 23 18.81 -36.50 -41.83
N HIS A 24 18.00 -36.15 -42.84
CA HIS A 24 18.09 -36.68 -44.20
C HIS A 24 18.36 -35.59 -45.26
N GLY A 25 18.65 -34.35 -44.82
CA GLY A 25 18.98 -33.23 -45.70
C GLY A 25 20.45 -33.26 -46.14
N PRO A 26 20.83 -32.49 -47.19
CA PRO A 26 22.23 -32.36 -47.59
C PRO A 26 23.07 -31.86 -46.40
N ALA A 27 24.25 -32.44 -46.23
CA ALA A 27 25.13 -32.18 -45.09
C ALA A 27 25.37 -30.66 -44.93
N PRO A 28 25.27 -30.12 -43.70
CA PRO A 28 25.55 -28.70 -43.46
C PRO A 28 27.00 -28.37 -43.87
N GLU A 29 27.23 -27.13 -44.29
CA GLU A 29 28.58 -26.65 -44.66
C GLU A 29 29.58 -27.00 -43.56
N PRO A 30 30.79 -27.50 -43.92
CA PRO A 30 31.76 -27.96 -42.94
C PRO A 30 32.13 -26.81 -42.01
N ALA A 31 31.91 -27.03 -40.71
CA ALA A 31 32.37 -26.13 -39.67
C ALA A 31 33.87 -25.87 -39.87
N ARG A 32 34.28 -24.59 -39.79
CA ARG A 32 35.63 -24.16 -40.18
C ARG A 32 36.75 -24.69 -39.25
N GLU A 33 36.43 -25.40 -38.16
CA GLU A 33 37.37 -26.06 -37.24
C GLU A 33 36.77 -27.36 -36.65
N ALA A 34 37.59 -28.40 -36.39
CA ALA A 34 37.14 -29.72 -35.90
C ALA A 34 36.35 -29.67 -34.58
N LEU A 35 36.72 -28.74 -33.69
CA LEU A 35 36.07 -28.53 -32.40
C LEU A 35 34.63 -28.02 -32.55
N ASP A 36 34.36 -27.13 -33.52
CA ASP A 36 33.02 -26.57 -33.72
C ASP A 36 32.05 -27.64 -34.29
N SER A 37 32.57 -28.56 -35.11
CA SER A 37 31.80 -29.73 -35.58
C SER A 37 31.45 -30.68 -34.43
N GLU A 38 32.40 -30.91 -33.52
CA GLU A 38 32.21 -31.72 -32.33
C GLU A 38 31.15 -31.12 -31.39
N LEU A 39 31.22 -29.81 -31.12
CA LEU A 39 30.24 -29.11 -30.28
C LEU A 39 28.84 -29.08 -30.91
N ALA A 40 28.74 -28.90 -32.23
CA ALA A 40 27.48 -28.97 -32.95
C ALA A 40 26.86 -30.39 -32.88
N ALA A 41 27.69 -31.44 -32.98
CA ALA A 41 27.24 -32.81 -32.79
C ALA A 41 26.73 -33.04 -31.37
N PHE A 42 27.41 -32.48 -30.36
CA PHE A 42 26.96 -32.54 -28.96
C PHE A 42 25.60 -31.85 -28.76
N GLN A 43 25.43 -30.61 -29.25
CA GLN A 43 24.15 -29.89 -29.20
C GLN A 43 23.04 -30.68 -29.91
N ARG A 44 23.31 -31.24 -31.10
CA ARG A 44 22.36 -32.06 -31.84
C ARG A 44 21.92 -33.30 -31.05
N ASN A 45 22.87 -34.00 -30.42
CA ASN A 45 22.56 -35.17 -29.62
C ASN A 45 21.69 -34.82 -28.39
N VAL A 46 21.93 -33.66 -27.77
CA VAL A 46 21.07 -33.15 -26.69
C VAL A 46 19.68 -32.77 -27.22
N THR A 47 19.56 -32.07 -28.35
CA THR A 47 18.26 -31.71 -28.95
C THR A 47 17.43 -32.95 -29.26
N LEU A 48 18.06 -33.99 -29.83
CA LEU A 48 17.37 -35.21 -30.25
C LEU A 48 17.14 -36.24 -29.13
N GLY A 49 17.70 -36.02 -27.94
CA GLY A 49 17.56 -36.95 -26.81
C GLY A 49 18.42 -38.21 -26.95
N ASN A 50 19.54 -38.13 -27.68
CA ASN A 50 20.49 -39.22 -27.80
C ASN A 50 21.44 -39.26 -26.60
N TRP A 51 20.90 -39.61 -25.42
CA TRP A 51 21.60 -39.52 -24.15
C TRP A 51 22.81 -40.45 -24.04
N ALA A 52 22.82 -41.57 -24.78
CA ALA A 52 24.00 -42.44 -24.85
C ALA A 52 25.20 -41.71 -25.49
N ALA A 53 24.97 -40.97 -26.59
CA ALA A 53 26.02 -40.19 -27.22
C ALA A 53 26.45 -38.98 -26.36
N VAL A 54 25.50 -38.32 -25.68
CA VAL A 54 25.78 -37.24 -24.71
C VAL A 54 26.66 -37.76 -23.56
N LYS A 55 26.35 -38.95 -23.03
CA LYS A 55 27.14 -39.61 -21.98
C LYS A 55 28.57 -39.90 -22.44
N THR A 56 28.72 -40.53 -23.60
CA THR A 56 30.04 -40.84 -24.17
C THR A 56 30.86 -39.58 -24.38
N TYR A 57 30.22 -38.51 -24.87
CA TYR A 57 30.87 -37.22 -25.06
C TYR A 57 31.39 -36.64 -23.74
N LEU A 58 30.52 -36.51 -22.74
CA LEU A 58 30.88 -35.93 -21.45
C LEU A 58 31.92 -36.75 -20.69
N ALA A 59 31.89 -38.08 -20.83
CA ALA A 59 32.89 -38.97 -20.23
C ALA A 59 34.26 -38.91 -20.92
N GLY A 60 34.30 -38.50 -22.20
CA GLY A 60 35.55 -38.33 -22.95
C GLY A 60 36.29 -37.02 -22.66
N LEU A 61 35.66 -36.07 -21.97
CA LEU A 61 36.27 -34.80 -21.59
C LEU A 61 37.15 -34.93 -20.33
N PRO A 62 38.17 -34.08 -20.16
CA PRO A 62 38.88 -33.98 -18.89
C PRO A 62 37.90 -33.67 -17.74
N GLU A 63 38.18 -34.21 -16.55
CA GLU A 63 37.22 -34.25 -15.42
C GLU A 63 36.53 -32.90 -15.12
N GLU A 64 37.31 -31.83 -14.98
CA GLU A 64 36.79 -30.50 -14.67
C GLU A 64 36.01 -29.88 -15.84
N GLU A 65 36.39 -30.21 -17.08
CA GLU A 65 35.68 -29.78 -18.28
C GLU A 65 34.34 -30.51 -18.42
N GLY A 66 34.33 -31.83 -18.17
CA GLY A 66 33.11 -32.64 -18.18
C GLY A 66 32.10 -32.18 -17.14
N LYS A 67 32.55 -31.92 -15.90
CA LYS A 67 31.67 -31.37 -14.84
C LYS A 67 31.09 -30.01 -15.22
N ALA A 68 31.93 -29.10 -15.73
CA ALA A 68 31.49 -27.77 -16.14
C ALA A 68 30.50 -27.83 -17.32
N ALA A 69 30.76 -28.69 -18.31
CA ALA A 69 29.89 -28.90 -19.46
C ALA A 69 28.53 -29.51 -19.04
N TYR A 70 28.54 -30.47 -18.11
CA TYR A 70 27.31 -31.05 -17.58
C TYR A 70 26.47 -30.03 -16.79
N ARG A 71 27.09 -29.20 -15.94
CA ARG A 71 26.38 -28.12 -15.25
C ARG A 71 25.79 -27.11 -16.22
N GLN A 72 26.55 -26.70 -17.24
CA GLN A 72 26.05 -25.79 -18.28
C GLN A 72 24.89 -26.42 -19.07
N LEU A 73 24.95 -27.72 -19.37
CA LEU A 73 23.86 -28.47 -20.01
C LEU A 73 22.57 -28.38 -19.19
N LEU A 74 22.63 -28.71 -17.89
CA LEU A 74 21.45 -28.66 -17.02
C LEU A 74 20.93 -27.23 -16.84
N GLN A 75 21.82 -26.23 -16.70
CA GLN A 75 21.43 -24.83 -16.55
C GLN A 75 20.76 -24.29 -17.81
N SER A 76 21.32 -24.57 -19.00
CA SER A 76 20.74 -24.13 -20.26
C SER A 76 19.41 -24.82 -20.56
N LEU A 77 19.19 -26.05 -20.11
CA LEU A 77 17.93 -26.75 -20.35
C LEU A 77 16.77 -26.21 -19.47
N GLN A 78 17.08 -25.59 -18.33
CA GLN A 78 16.11 -24.92 -17.44
C GLN A 78 15.60 -23.57 -17.97
N SER A 79 16.28 -22.97 -18.95
CA SER A 79 15.91 -21.67 -19.50
C SER A 79 16.03 -21.69 -21.03
N PRO A 80 14.92 -21.59 -21.79
CA PRO A 80 15.00 -21.57 -23.24
C PRO A 80 15.83 -20.36 -23.71
N PRO A 81 16.69 -20.51 -24.74
CA PRO A 81 17.45 -19.40 -25.27
C PRO A 81 16.50 -18.29 -25.76
N ALA A 82 16.79 -17.04 -25.36
CA ALA A 82 16.03 -15.89 -25.82
C ALA A 82 16.03 -15.87 -27.36
N VAL A 83 14.84 -15.81 -27.96
CA VAL A 83 14.72 -15.67 -29.41
C VAL A 83 15.36 -14.32 -29.76
N PRO A 84 16.41 -14.27 -30.61
CA PRO A 84 16.84 -13.00 -31.17
C PRO A 84 15.65 -12.46 -31.94
N ALA A 85 15.16 -11.27 -31.57
CA ALA A 85 14.08 -10.60 -32.29
C ALA A 85 14.47 -10.58 -33.77
N SER A 86 13.79 -11.40 -34.58
CA SER A 86 14.03 -11.45 -36.01
C SER A 86 13.78 -10.05 -36.57
N GLY A 87 14.84 -9.47 -37.14
CA GLY A 87 14.86 -8.10 -37.60
C GLY A 87 13.77 -7.82 -38.63
N SER A 88 12.75 -7.09 -38.19
CA SER A 88 11.94 -6.23 -39.05
C SER A 88 11.98 -4.85 -38.41
N PRO A 89 12.40 -3.78 -39.13
CA PRO A 89 12.38 -2.45 -38.57
C PRO A 89 10.91 -2.06 -38.33
N ALA A 90 10.51 -1.94 -37.07
CA ALA A 90 9.22 -1.36 -36.73
C ALA A 90 9.19 0.09 -37.25
N PRO A 91 8.10 0.55 -37.91
CA PRO A 91 7.97 1.95 -38.22
C PRO A 91 7.97 2.74 -36.91
N ALA A 92 8.76 3.82 -36.88
CA ALA A 92 8.91 4.67 -35.70
C ALA A 92 7.53 5.05 -35.14
N SER A 93 7.27 4.67 -33.89
CA SER A 93 6.08 5.11 -33.18
C SER A 93 6.21 6.61 -32.89
N PRO A 94 5.16 7.43 -33.08
CA PRO A 94 5.22 8.83 -32.69
C PRO A 94 5.41 8.93 -31.17
N THR A 95 6.11 9.97 -30.73
CA THR A 95 6.33 10.25 -29.31
C THR A 95 4.99 10.44 -28.56
N PRO A 96 4.94 10.17 -27.24
CA PRO A 96 3.71 10.23 -26.45
C PRO A 96 2.95 11.56 -26.55
N ALA A 97 3.67 12.65 -26.81
CA ALA A 97 3.11 13.99 -27.00
C ALA A 97 2.21 14.10 -28.25
N VAL A 98 2.53 13.40 -29.33
CA VAL A 98 1.76 13.48 -30.59
C VAL A 98 0.49 12.63 -30.51
N ALA A 99 0.52 11.49 -29.81
CA ALA A 99 -0.67 10.67 -29.58
C ALA A 99 -1.71 11.35 -28.67
N MET A 100 -1.26 12.14 -27.69
CA MET A 100 -2.12 12.94 -26.81
C MET A 100 -2.75 14.15 -27.52
N ALA A 101 -2.04 14.77 -28.47
CA ALA A 101 -2.56 15.91 -29.23
C ALA A 101 -3.68 15.52 -30.21
N VAL A 102 -3.58 14.35 -30.84
CA VAL A 102 -4.59 13.87 -31.81
C VAL A 102 -5.86 13.39 -31.11
N SER A 103 -5.77 12.89 -29.87
CA SER A 103 -6.91 12.36 -29.12
C SER A 103 -7.73 13.43 -28.39
N ALA A 104 -7.26 14.68 -28.32
CA ALA A 104 -8.01 15.79 -27.72
C ALA A 104 -9.01 16.43 -28.70
N GLN A 105 -8.90 16.18 -30.01
CA GLN A 105 -9.64 16.94 -31.03
C GLN A 105 -10.86 16.21 -31.59
N GLU A 106 -10.93 14.88 -31.46
CA GLU A 106 -12.06 14.07 -31.91
C GLU A 106 -12.47 13.14 -30.77
N GLY A 107 -13.63 13.38 -30.16
CA GLY A 107 -14.16 12.66 -28.99
C GLY A 107 -14.52 11.19 -29.24
N VAL A 108 -13.60 10.40 -29.78
CA VAL A 108 -13.71 8.96 -29.99
C VAL A 108 -13.00 8.27 -28.82
N PRO A 109 -13.68 7.38 -28.07
CA PRO A 109 -13.05 6.64 -27.00
C PRO A 109 -11.90 5.80 -27.58
N VAL A 110 -10.69 6.02 -27.07
CA VAL A 110 -9.52 5.20 -27.40
C VAL A 110 -9.82 3.78 -26.92
N GLN A 111 -10.24 2.90 -27.84
CA GLN A 111 -10.15 1.47 -27.59
C GLN A 111 -8.70 1.16 -27.29
N ALA A 112 -8.44 0.77 -26.04
CA ALA A 112 -7.14 0.30 -25.61
C ALA A 112 -6.69 -0.77 -26.62
N ARG A 113 -5.67 -0.46 -27.42
CA ARG A 113 -5.02 -1.47 -28.24
C ARG A 113 -4.59 -2.57 -27.27
N PRO A 114 -4.91 -3.85 -27.54
CA PRO A 114 -4.50 -4.94 -26.67
C PRO A 114 -2.97 -4.83 -26.50
N ALA A 115 -2.53 -4.84 -25.24
CA ALA A 115 -1.12 -4.91 -24.89
C ALA A 115 -0.48 -5.93 -25.81
N GLN A 116 0.61 -5.56 -26.48
CA GLN A 116 1.38 -6.49 -27.32
C GLN A 116 1.57 -7.75 -26.49
N VAL A 117 0.93 -8.84 -26.92
CA VAL A 117 1.04 -10.15 -26.26
C VAL A 117 2.53 -10.44 -26.26
N ALA A 118 3.17 -10.32 -25.10
CA ALA A 118 4.55 -10.72 -24.93
C ALA A 118 4.59 -12.18 -25.42
N GLN A 119 5.29 -12.41 -26.52
CA GLN A 119 5.39 -13.76 -27.10
C GLN A 119 5.98 -14.65 -26.01
N GLN A 120 5.15 -15.49 -25.40
CA GLN A 120 5.58 -16.45 -24.40
C GLN A 120 6.62 -17.36 -25.10
N PRO A 121 7.87 -17.44 -24.60
CA PRO A 121 8.87 -18.27 -25.23
C PRO A 121 8.41 -19.73 -25.22
N GLU A 122 8.53 -20.42 -26.35
CA GLU A 122 8.26 -21.86 -26.44
C GLU A 122 9.18 -22.62 -25.46
N PRO A 123 8.65 -23.45 -24.56
CA PRO A 123 9.46 -24.17 -23.57
C PRO A 123 10.15 -25.40 -24.18
N ASN A 124 11.24 -25.83 -23.55
CA ASN A 124 11.84 -27.14 -23.83
C ASN A 124 10.88 -28.28 -23.44
N VAL A 125 10.89 -29.37 -24.22
CA VAL A 125 10.07 -30.57 -23.99
C VAL A 125 10.94 -31.77 -23.61
N PHE A 126 10.47 -32.55 -22.64
CA PHE A 126 11.16 -33.71 -22.10
C PHE A 126 10.18 -34.87 -21.85
N ALA A 127 10.60 -36.09 -22.20
CA ALA A 127 9.96 -37.34 -21.83
C ALA A 127 10.57 -37.91 -20.53
N ALA A 128 9.92 -38.91 -19.93
CA ALA A 128 10.44 -39.60 -18.74
C ALA A 128 11.83 -40.23 -18.97
N GLU A 129 12.08 -40.74 -20.19
CA GLU A 129 13.40 -41.24 -20.58
C GLU A 129 14.46 -40.14 -20.66
N ASP A 130 14.08 -38.91 -20.98
CA ASP A 130 15.04 -37.80 -21.04
C ASP A 130 15.56 -37.45 -19.65
N ILE A 131 14.73 -37.51 -18.63
CA ILE A 131 15.12 -37.25 -17.24
C ILE A 131 16.13 -38.29 -16.75
N VAL A 132 15.86 -39.58 -17.00
CA VAL A 132 16.78 -40.66 -16.64
C VAL A 132 18.05 -40.63 -17.52
N GLY A 133 17.91 -40.30 -18.80
CA GLY A 133 19.03 -40.14 -19.72
C GLY A 133 19.98 -39.02 -19.32
N LEU A 134 19.44 -37.86 -18.92
CA LEU A 134 20.20 -36.73 -18.39
C LEU A 134 20.90 -37.07 -17.07
N ALA A 135 20.23 -37.82 -16.18
CA ALA A 135 20.84 -38.34 -14.96
C ALA A 135 22.01 -39.30 -15.29
N GLY A 136 21.80 -40.20 -16.24
CA GLY A 136 22.80 -41.20 -16.65
C GLY A 136 23.96 -40.64 -17.48
N ALA A 137 23.80 -39.46 -18.06
CA ALA A 137 24.83 -38.72 -18.79
C ALA A 137 25.78 -37.94 -17.87
N ALA A 138 25.53 -37.91 -16.56
CA ALA A 138 26.42 -37.28 -15.62
C ALA A 138 27.82 -37.93 -15.70
N PRO A 139 28.90 -37.15 -15.89
CA PRO A 139 30.26 -37.68 -16.01
C PRO A 139 30.76 -38.32 -14.71
N ARG A 140 30.10 -38.00 -13.58
CA ARG A 140 30.26 -38.62 -12.25
C ARG A 140 28.90 -38.79 -11.59
N SER A 141 28.86 -39.38 -10.39
CA SER A 141 27.66 -39.42 -9.56
C SER A 141 27.06 -38.02 -9.40
N LEU A 142 25.73 -37.93 -9.50
CA LEU A 142 24.99 -36.68 -9.34
C LEU A 142 25.24 -36.08 -7.94
N ASP A 143 25.76 -34.85 -7.93
CA ASP A 143 25.86 -34.03 -6.72
C ASP A 143 24.50 -33.37 -6.39
N LYS A 144 24.41 -32.69 -5.24
CA LYS A 144 23.17 -32.03 -4.79
C LYS A 144 22.68 -30.98 -5.80
N ASP A 145 23.58 -30.19 -6.39
CA ASP A 145 23.24 -29.13 -7.34
C ASP A 145 22.70 -29.70 -8.66
N ALA A 146 23.35 -30.74 -9.21
CA ALA A 146 22.86 -31.42 -10.41
C ALA A 146 21.51 -32.09 -10.17
N THR A 147 21.30 -32.67 -8.99
CA THR A 147 20.03 -33.28 -8.60
C THR A 147 18.91 -32.25 -8.55
N ALA A 148 19.16 -31.08 -7.96
CA ALA A 148 18.20 -29.97 -7.92
C ALA A 148 17.87 -29.44 -9.32
N ALA A 149 18.90 -29.26 -10.17
CA ALA A 149 18.74 -28.84 -11.56
C ALA A 149 17.91 -29.82 -12.39
N LEU A 150 18.14 -31.14 -12.23
CA LEU A 150 17.31 -32.18 -12.85
C LEU A 150 15.87 -32.16 -12.34
N GLY A 151 15.67 -31.90 -11.04
CA GLY A 151 14.34 -31.71 -10.46
C GLY A 151 13.59 -30.54 -11.08
N ALA A 152 14.26 -29.42 -11.34
CA ALA A 152 13.69 -28.27 -12.03
C ALA A 152 13.31 -28.60 -13.50
N ILE A 153 14.14 -29.34 -14.22
CA ILE A 153 13.83 -29.83 -15.58
C ILE A 153 12.61 -30.76 -15.54
N LEU A 154 12.54 -31.67 -14.56
CA LEU A 154 11.38 -32.54 -14.38
C LEU A 154 10.11 -31.72 -14.10
N ARG A 155 10.18 -30.67 -13.27
CA ARG A 155 9.06 -29.75 -13.02
C ARG A 155 8.54 -29.14 -14.33
N GLN A 156 9.44 -28.67 -15.19
CA GLN A 156 9.09 -28.14 -16.51
C GLN A 156 8.44 -29.20 -17.41
N ALA A 157 8.95 -30.44 -17.40
CA ALA A 157 8.38 -31.54 -18.17
C ALA A 157 6.95 -31.86 -17.73
N LEU A 158 6.70 -31.92 -16.41
CA LEU A 158 5.37 -32.15 -15.84
C LEU A 158 4.41 -30.99 -16.16
N ALA A 159 4.87 -29.74 -16.05
CA ALA A 159 4.09 -28.56 -16.47
C ALA A 159 3.76 -28.58 -17.97
N GLY A 160 4.63 -29.19 -18.79
CA GLY A 160 4.41 -29.45 -20.22
C GLY A 160 3.50 -30.65 -20.53
N GLY A 161 2.94 -31.33 -19.51
CA GLY A 161 1.97 -32.41 -19.67
C GLY A 161 2.52 -33.84 -19.52
N LEU A 162 3.78 -34.02 -19.10
CA LEU A 162 4.31 -35.35 -18.78
C LEU A 162 3.57 -35.95 -17.56
N ALA A 163 3.07 -37.18 -17.69
CA ALA A 163 2.37 -37.86 -16.60
C ALA A 163 3.32 -38.28 -15.48
N VAL A 164 3.01 -37.92 -14.23
CA VAL A 164 3.85 -38.23 -13.06
C VAL A 164 3.96 -39.73 -12.82
N GLU A 165 2.92 -40.50 -13.10
CA GLU A 165 2.88 -41.96 -12.95
C GLU A 165 3.92 -42.64 -13.86
N GLN A 166 4.08 -42.14 -15.09
CA GLN A 166 5.08 -42.64 -16.03
C GLN A 166 6.50 -42.35 -15.55
N VAL A 167 6.72 -41.16 -14.99
CA VAL A 167 8.01 -40.78 -14.39
C VAL A 167 8.33 -41.69 -13.21
N VAL A 168 7.38 -41.92 -12.31
CA VAL A 168 7.56 -42.79 -11.14
C VAL A 168 7.87 -44.22 -11.55
N VAL A 169 7.10 -44.80 -12.48
CA VAL A 169 7.36 -46.15 -13.00
C VAL A 169 8.77 -46.24 -13.58
N ARG A 170 9.16 -45.24 -14.38
CA ARG A 170 10.48 -45.24 -15.02
C ARG A 170 11.64 -45.07 -14.03
N MET A 171 11.49 -44.21 -13.03
CA MET A 171 12.48 -44.02 -11.95
C MET A 171 12.59 -45.23 -11.03
N LYS A 172 11.49 -45.94 -10.75
CA LYS A 172 11.51 -47.21 -10.01
C LYS A 172 12.32 -48.26 -10.77
N ALA A 173 12.05 -48.42 -12.07
CA ALA A 173 12.78 -49.34 -12.92
C ALA A 173 14.28 -48.99 -12.96
N GLU A 174 14.64 -47.71 -13.00
CA GLU A 174 16.05 -47.29 -13.01
C GLU A 174 16.75 -47.53 -11.67
N SER A 175 16.14 -47.09 -10.57
CA SER A 175 16.74 -47.18 -9.23
C SER A 175 16.84 -48.60 -8.67
N ALA A 176 16.14 -49.57 -9.29
CA ALA A 176 16.28 -50.99 -9.00
C ALA A 176 17.46 -51.65 -9.74
N ARG A 177 17.99 -51.03 -10.81
CA ARG A 177 19.12 -51.60 -11.57
C ARG A 177 20.44 -51.39 -10.82
N PRO A 178 21.30 -52.42 -10.70
CA PRO A 178 22.66 -52.24 -10.18
C PRO A 178 23.44 -51.25 -11.04
N GLY A 179 23.95 -50.17 -10.44
CA GLY A 179 24.62 -49.09 -11.17
C GLY A 179 23.69 -48.22 -12.03
N GLY A 180 22.38 -48.21 -11.74
CA GLY A 180 21.41 -47.35 -12.41
C GLY A 180 21.74 -45.86 -12.27
N ALA A 181 21.21 -45.06 -13.20
CA ALA A 181 21.48 -43.63 -13.29
C ALA A 181 20.98 -42.81 -12.08
N LEU A 182 20.04 -43.34 -11.30
CA LEU A 182 19.46 -42.70 -10.13
C LEU A 182 19.38 -43.66 -8.96
N THR A 183 19.79 -43.21 -7.78
CA THR A 183 19.45 -43.91 -6.53
C THR A 183 17.98 -43.65 -6.15
N LYS A 184 17.41 -44.50 -5.27
CA LYS A 184 16.07 -44.25 -4.70
C LYS A 184 15.99 -42.86 -4.05
N ARG A 185 17.02 -42.48 -3.28
CA ARG A 185 17.09 -41.17 -2.63
C ARG A 185 17.06 -40.01 -3.61
N GLN A 186 17.83 -40.09 -4.70
CA GLN A 186 17.82 -39.07 -5.75
C GLN A 186 16.48 -39.01 -6.48
N ALA A 187 15.84 -40.14 -6.76
CA ALA A 187 14.50 -40.15 -7.34
C ALA A 187 13.48 -39.43 -6.44
N ALA A 188 13.53 -39.66 -5.11
CA ALA A 188 12.70 -38.93 -4.15
C ALA A 188 12.98 -37.41 -4.17
N GLN A 189 14.25 -37.01 -4.18
CA GLN A 189 14.65 -35.59 -4.26
C GLN A 189 14.16 -34.92 -5.54
N LEU A 190 14.25 -35.61 -6.69
CA LEU A 190 13.75 -35.10 -7.98
C LEU A 190 12.24 -34.86 -7.92
N LEU A 191 11.47 -35.83 -7.40
CA LEU A 191 10.01 -35.70 -7.27
C LEU A 191 9.62 -34.57 -6.31
N VAL A 192 10.29 -34.44 -5.17
CA VAL A 192 10.07 -33.34 -4.23
C VAL A 192 10.41 -31.98 -4.86
N THR A 193 11.53 -31.88 -5.57
CA THR A 193 11.94 -30.65 -6.27
C THR A 193 11.02 -30.35 -7.45
N ALA A 194 10.35 -31.34 -8.03
CA ALA A 194 9.37 -31.17 -9.09
C ALA A 194 7.95 -30.86 -8.59
N ASP A 195 7.79 -30.51 -7.31
CA ASP A 195 6.50 -30.27 -6.64
C ASP A 195 5.57 -31.51 -6.64
N GLN A 196 6.14 -32.71 -6.73
CA GLN A 196 5.44 -34.01 -6.70
C GLN A 196 5.81 -34.84 -5.45
N ALA A 197 5.97 -34.19 -4.30
CA ALA A 197 6.37 -34.86 -3.06
C ALA A 197 5.43 -35.99 -2.62
N ALA A 198 4.14 -35.94 -2.98
CA ALA A 198 3.19 -37.02 -2.72
C ALA A 198 3.58 -38.35 -3.39
N ALA A 199 4.31 -38.32 -4.51
CA ALA A 199 4.77 -39.52 -5.22
C ALA A 199 6.14 -40.05 -4.72
N ALA A 200 6.82 -39.33 -3.83
CA ALA A 200 8.17 -39.70 -3.39
C ALA A 200 8.21 -40.87 -2.39
N GLY A 201 7.07 -41.21 -1.76
CA GLY A 201 7.00 -42.17 -0.65
C GLY A 201 7.62 -43.54 -0.95
N ASP A 202 7.37 -44.09 -2.13
CA ASP A 202 7.87 -45.43 -2.53
C ASP A 202 9.40 -45.52 -2.66
N PHE A 203 10.08 -44.37 -2.68
CA PHE A 203 11.53 -44.28 -2.77
C PHE A 203 12.20 -43.99 -1.42
N LEU A 204 11.40 -43.75 -0.37
CA LEU A 204 11.88 -43.39 0.97
C LEU A 204 11.78 -44.59 1.92
N PRO A 205 12.65 -44.67 2.94
CA PRO A 205 12.49 -45.63 4.03
C PRO A 205 11.23 -45.31 4.85
N GLY A 206 10.73 -46.29 5.61
CA GLY A 206 9.64 -46.05 6.56
C GLY A 206 10.05 -45.06 7.66
N LEU A 207 9.10 -44.32 8.22
CA LEU A 207 9.35 -43.28 9.24
C LEU A 207 10.13 -43.82 10.46
N ASP A 208 9.74 -44.98 10.97
CA ASP A 208 10.39 -45.57 12.14
C ASP A 208 11.83 -46.03 11.81
N GLN A 209 12.05 -46.54 10.60
CA GLN A 209 13.39 -46.90 10.13
C GLN A 209 14.28 -45.66 9.97
N ALA A 210 13.79 -44.63 9.28
CA ALA A 210 14.52 -43.37 9.11
C ALA A 210 14.88 -42.71 10.46
N THR A 211 14.00 -42.84 11.45
CA THR A 211 14.22 -42.35 12.81
C THR A 211 15.30 -43.17 13.52
N ALA A 212 15.25 -44.50 13.43
CA ALA A 212 16.25 -45.39 14.03
C ALA A 212 17.65 -45.17 13.42
N ASP A 213 17.71 -45.00 12.10
CA ASP A 213 18.94 -44.78 11.34
C ASP A 213 19.49 -43.34 11.47
N LYS A 214 18.72 -42.44 12.10
CA LYS A 214 19.00 -40.99 12.19
C LYS A 214 19.26 -40.34 10.83
N ASP A 215 18.57 -40.81 9.79
CA ASP A 215 18.70 -40.30 8.42
C ASP A 215 17.95 -38.96 8.28
N ALA A 216 18.63 -37.86 8.63
CA ALA A 216 18.04 -36.52 8.64
C ALA A 216 17.43 -36.11 7.30
N GLU A 217 18.07 -36.51 6.20
CA GLU A 217 17.60 -36.21 4.85
C GLU A 217 16.32 -36.99 4.52
N ALA A 218 16.24 -38.28 4.88
CA ALA A 218 15.04 -39.09 4.68
C ALA A 218 13.87 -38.51 5.45
N LEU A 219 14.12 -38.11 6.70
CA LEU A 219 13.11 -37.55 7.59
C LEU A 219 12.56 -36.22 7.02
N ASN A 220 13.41 -35.37 6.44
CA ASN A 220 12.96 -34.17 5.74
C ASN A 220 12.13 -34.48 4.48
N LEU A 221 12.55 -35.44 3.66
CA LEU A 221 11.80 -35.86 2.48
C LEU A 221 10.45 -36.51 2.85
N LEU A 222 10.43 -37.33 3.90
CA LEU A 222 9.20 -37.94 4.46
C LEU A 222 8.25 -36.88 4.97
N ALA A 223 8.74 -35.86 5.69
CA ALA A 223 7.90 -34.77 6.15
C ALA A 223 7.25 -34.03 4.97
N ARG A 224 8.02 -33.68 3.93
CA ARG A 224 7.48 -33.05 2.72
C ARG A 224 6.47 -33.95 1.99
N HIS A 225 6.72 -35.26 1.94
CA HIS A 225 5.81 -36.25 1.39
C HIS A 225 4.47 -36.28 2.14
N PHE A 226 4.50 -36.38 3.47
CA PHE A 226 3.29 -36.38 4.29
C PHE A 226 2.54 -35.05 4.22
N LEU A 227 3.23 -33.90 4.12
CA LEU A 227 2.57 -32.62 3.89
C LEU A 227 1.86 -32.56 2.53
N ALA A 228 2.47 -33.10 1.48
CA ALA A 228 1.83 -33.18 0.18
C ALA A 228 0.62 -34.13 0.17
N LEU A 229 0.69 -35.25 0.90
CA LEU A 229 -0.47 -36.13 1.12
C LEU A 229 -1.57 -35.42 1.91
N HIS A 230 -1.23 -34.66 2.96
CA HIS A 230 -2.18 -33.87 3.72
C HIS A 230 -2.85 -32.81 2.83
N ALA A 231 -2.11 -32.08 2.00
CA ALA A 231 -2.67 -31.10 1.09
C ALA A 231 -3.70 -31.71 0.10
N LYS A 232 -3.45 -32.95 -0.35
CA LYS A 232 -4.33 -33.67 -1.28
C LYS A 232 -5.55 -34.31 -0.60
N GLU A 233 -5.36 -34.94 0.56
CA GLU A 233 -6.38 -35.78 1.21
C GLU A 233 -7.04 -35.13 2.43
N GLN A 234 -6.48 -34.03 2.95
CA GLN A 234 -6.95 -33.28 4.13
C GLN A 234 -7.08 -34.14 5.40
N LYS A 235 -6.33 -35.25 5.50
CA LYS A 235 -6.33 -36.14 6.67
C LYS A 235 -5.35 -35.67 7.74
N ALA A 236 -5.82 -35.51 8.97
CA ALA A 236 -4.99 -35.10 10.12
C ALA A 236 -3.82 -36.07 10.41
N THR A 237 -3.99 -37.36 10.13
CA THR A 237 -2.94 -38.38 10.33
C THR A 237 -1.67 -38.08 9.52
N HIS A 238 -1.81 -37.53 8.31
CA HIS A 238 -0.66 -37.15 7.48
C HIS A 238 0.07 -35.96 8.08
N LEU A 239 -0.65 -34.99 8.64
CA LEU A 239 -0.06 -33.85 9.34
C LEU A 239 0.70 -34.29 10.60
N GLU A 240 0.15 -35.24 11.37
CA GLU A 240 0.82 -35.83 12.53
C GLU A 240 2.07 -36.64 12.14
N GLN A 241 2.05 -37.34 11.00
CA GLN A 241 3.23 -38.03 10.48
C GLN A 241 4.32 -37.05 10.00
N ALA A 242 3.93 -35.97 9.32
CA ALA A 242 4.84 -34.89 8.94
C ALA A 242 5.49 -34.24 10.16
N TRP A 243 4.72 -34.04 11.23
CA TRP A 243 5.22 -33.56 12.52
C TRP A 243 6.24 -34.50 13.13
N ARG A 244 5.91 -35.79 13.24
CA ARG A 244 6.81 -36.81 13.79
C ARG A 244 8.12 -36.88 13.02
N ALA A 245 8.07 -36.86 11.68
CA ALA A 245 9.25 -36.83 10.83
C ALA A 245 10.10 -35.58 11.07
N THR A 246 9.46 -34.43 11.23
CA THR A 246 10.12 -33.14 11.51
C THR A 246 10.80 -33.14 12.89
N GLN A 247 10.12 -33.65 13.92
CA GLN A 247 10.70 -33.78 15.26
C GLN A 247 11.87 -34.77 15.30
N ALA A 248 11.76 -35.88 14.56
CA ALA A 248 12.85 -36.84 14.42
C ALA A 248 14.06 -36.24 13.71
N ALA A 249 13.85 -35.45 12.64
CA ALA A 249 14.93 -34.74 11.94
C ALA A 249 15.67 -33.77 12.88
N LEU A 250 14.96 -33.06 13.75
CA LEU A 250 15.53 -32.19 14.80
C LEU A 250 16.32 -32.96 15.88
N ALA A 251 16.05 -34.25 16.06
CA ALA A 251 16.68 -35.09 17.10
C ALA A 251 17.94 -35.84 16.63
N THR A 252 18.34 -35.69 15.37
CA THR A 252 19.45 -36.45 14.74
C THR A 252 20.84 -36.17 15.34
N GLY A 253 21.05 -35.03 16.01
CA GLY A 253 22.30 -34.70 16.73
C GLY A 253 23.34 -33.95 15.87
N ALA A 254 24.58 -33.82 16.38
CA ALA A 254 25.63 -33.04 15.74
C ALA A 254 26.07 -33.67 14.39
N GLY A 255 26.10 -32.87 13.32
CA GLY A 255 26.48 -33.30 11.96
C GLY A 255 25.45 -33.01 10.86
N HIS A 256 24.20 -32.72 11.24
CA HIS A 256 23.07 -32.50 10.32
C HIS A 256 22.48 -31.09 10.41
N ARG A 257 23.33 -30.07 10.56
CA ARG A 257 22.89 -28.70 10.88
C ARG A 257 21.94 -28.12 9.82
N ALA A 258 22.21 -28.36 8.54
CA ALA A 258 21.36 -27.87 7.45
C ALA A 258 19.98 -28.54 7.45
N GLU A 259 19.96 -29.87 7.63
CA GLU A 259 18.72 -30.64 7.70
C GLU A 259 17.91 -30.30 8.96
N GLN A 260 18.57 -30.01 10.08
CA GLN A 260 17.94 -29.55 11.32
C GLN A 260 17.37 -28.14 11.18
N GLU A 261 18.06 -27.23 10.48
CA GLU A 261 17.54 -25.89 10.20
C GLU A 261 16.27 -25.94 9.33
N GLU A 262 16.28 -26.79 8.29
CA GLU A 262 15.08 -27.03 7.47
C GLU A 262 13.92 -27.59 8.30
N ALA A 263 14.21 -28.60 9.14
CA ALA A 263 13.22 -29.18 10.03
C ALA A 263 12.71 -28.15 11.06
N LEU A 264 13.55 -27.23 11.53
CA LEU A 264 13.16 -26.19 12.48
C LEU A 264 12.18 -25.20 11.86
N LYS A 265 12.46 -24.72 10.64
CA LYS A 265 11.55 -23.85 9.88
C LYS A 265 10.18 -24.51 9.73
N ARG A 266 10.17 -25.77 9.31
CA ARG A 266 8.94 -26.55 9.17
C ARG A 266 8.22 -26.77 10.50
N ALA A 267 8.96 -27.04 11.59
CA ALA A 267 8.36 -27.25 12.90
C ALA A 267 7.60 -26.01 13.38
N VAL A 268 8.17 -24.82 13.15
CA VAL A 268 7.51 -23.55 13.48
C VAL A 268 6.22 -23.36 12.68
N GLU A 269 6.22 -23.68 11.38
CA GLU A 269 5.05 -23.58 10.51
C GLU A 269 3.94 -24.57 10.87
N LEU A 270 4.32 -25.80 11.29
CA LEU A 270 3.38 -26.87 11.61
C LEU A 270 2.82 -26.80 13.03
N ALA A 271 3.57 -26.23 13.98
CA ALA A 271 3.15 -26.13 15.38
C ALA A 271 1.73 -25.57 15.58
N PRO A 272 1.28 -24.48 14.91
CA PRO A 272 -0.08 -23.98 15.08
C PRO A 272 -1.16 -24.83 14.38
N GLN A 273 -0.78 -25.73 13.47
CA GLN A 273 -1.72 -26.51 12.64
C GLN A 273 -2.03 -27.90 13.23
N ILE A 274 -1.13 -28.40 14.08
CA ILE A 274 -1.30 -29.67 14.77
C ILE A 274 -2.18 -29.44 16.01
N GLN A 275 -2.79 -30.52 16.53
CA GLN A 275 -3.61 -30.47 17.75
C GLN A 275 -3.02 -29.48 18.77
N GLU A 276 -3.83 -28.48 19.13
CA GLU A 276 -3.39 -27.24 19.79
C GLU A 276 -2.48 -27.50 21.00
N ALA A 277 -2.77 -28.57 21.76
CA ALA A 277 -1.97 -29.00 22.90
C ALA A 277 -0.53 -29.42 22.54
N LEU A 278 -0.33 -30.18 21.46
CA LEU A 278 1.00 -30.72 21.09
C LEU A 278 1.95 -29.62 20.60
N GLY A 279 1.46 -28.76 19.70
CA GLY A 279 2.26 -27.66 19.15
C GLY A 279 2.63 -26.62 20.21
N LYS A 280 1.66 -26.21 21.04
CA LYS A 280 1.87 -25.27 22.14
C LYS A 280 2.85 -25.82 23.18
N THR A 281 2.67 -27.07 23.61
CA THR A 281 3.58 -27.72 24.57
C THR A 281 5.00 -27.79 24.03
N TRP A 282 5.18 -28.12 22.75
CA TRP A 282 6.51 -28.17 22.14
C TRP A 282 7.18 -26.79 22.09
N LEU A 283 6.44 -25.73 21.73
CA LEU A 283 6.96 -24.36 21.75
C LEU A 283 7.34 -23.93 23.18
N GLU A 284 6.46 -24.13 24.16
CA GLU A 284 6.71 -23.79 25.56
C GLU A 284 7.92 -24.55 26.12
N GLN A 285 8.05 -25.85 25.84
CA GLN A 285 9.22 -26.66 26.23
C GLN A 285 10.50 -26.22 25.53
N SER A 286 10.41 -25.70 24.31
CA SER A 286 11.55 -25.17 23.58
C SER A 286 12.06 -23.86 24.19
N PHE A 287 11.19 -23.07 24.84
CA PHE A 287 11.61 -21.88 25.55
C PHE A 287 11.97 -22.10 27.01
N THR A 288 11.56 -23.21 27.63
CA THR A 288 11.80 -23.52 29.06
C THR A 288 12.92 -24.53 29.23
N SER A 289 12.70 -25.77 28.78
CA SER A 289 13.59 -26.92 28.99
C SER A 289 14.78 -26.99 28.04
N ARG A 290 14.73 -26.33 26.88
CA ARG A 290 15.82 -26.28 25.88
C ARG A 290 16.08 -24.87 25.36
N PRO A 291 16.54 -23.93 26.22
CA PRO A 291 16.69 -22.52 25.87
C PRO A 291 17.51 -22.27 24.60
N GLU A 292 18.52 -23.10 24.32
CA GLU A 292 19.30 -23.07 23.08
C GLU A 292 18.42 -23.24 21.84
N ARG A 293 17.47 -24.19 21.87
CA ARG A 293 16.49 -24.38 20.79
C ARG A 293 15.53 -23.19 20.71
N GLY A 294 15.09 -22.67 21.84
CA GLY A 294 14.24 -21.47 21.88
C GLY A 294 14.90 -20.27 21.19
N MET A 295 16.19 -20.05 21.43
CA MET A 295 16.96 -19.02 20.75
C MET A 295 17.13 -19.33 19.25
N ASP A 296 17.42 -20.57 18.88
CA ASP A 296 17.52 -20.97 17.47
C ASP A 296 16.22 -20.72 16.71
N ILE A 297 15.06 -21.00 17.32
CA ILE A 297 13.73 -20.70 16.75
C ILE A 297 13.62 -19.20 16.44
N LEU A 298 13.93 -18.33 17.41
CA LEU A 298 13.85 -16.88 17.23
C LEU A 298 14.84 -16.37 16.18
N ALA A 299 16.07 -16.89 16.19
CA ALA A 299 17.11 -16.51 15.24
C ALA A 299 16.74 -16.92 13.81
N THR A 300 16.23 -18.13 13.61
CA THR A 300 15.81 -18.62 12.29
C THR A 300 14.63 -17.82 11.74
N ILE A 301 13.55 -17.63 12.53
CA ILE A 301 12.39 -16.85 12.09
C ILE A 301 12.77 -15.38 11.86
N GLY A 302 13.56 -14.80 12.77
CA GLY A 302 14.03 -13.43 12.67
C GLY A 302 14.89 -13.19 11.44
N SER A 303 15.77 -14.14 11.08
CA SER A 303 16.56 -14.06 9.85
C SER A 303 15.70 -14.14 8.59
N LEU A 304 14.67 -15.01 8.57
CA LEU A 304 13.73 -15.11 7.46
C LEU A 304 12.94 -13.80 7.29
N ALA A 305 12.41 -13.25 8.39
CA ALA A 305 11.69 -11.97 8.36
C ALA A 305 12.60 -10.82 7.89
N ALA A 306 13.85 -10.79 8.35
CA ALA A 306 14.81 -9.75 7.99
C ALA A 306 15.20 -9.76 6.50
N GLN A 307 15.27 -10.95 5.89
CA GLN A 307 15.62 -11.15 4.48
C GLN A 307 14.40 -11.17 3.54
N GLY A 308 13.19 -11.27 4.10
CA GLY A 308 11.95 -11.45 3.36
C GLY A 308 11.77 -10.47 2.22
N MET A 309 12.03 -9.17 2.44
CA MET A 309 11.93 -8.17 1.36
C MET A 309 12.90 -8.39 0.20
N GLN A 310 14.10 -8.93 0.46
CA GLN A 310 15.11 -9.21 -0.56
C GLN A 310 14.79 -10.51 -1.32
N THR A 311 14.38 -11.56 -0.60
CA THR A 311 14.16 -12.89 -1.18
C THR A 311 12.75 -13.07 -1.76
N GLN A 312 11.78 -12.33 -1.24
CA GLN A 312 10.35 -12.44 -1.57
C GLN A 312 9.72 -11.05 -1.80
N PRO A 313 10.31 -10.18 -2.65
CA PRO A 313 9.84 -8.79 -2.80
C PRO A 313 8.38 -8.71 -3.27
N MET A 314 7.95 -9.61 -4.15
CA MET A 314 6.58 -9.61 -4.69
C MET A 314 5.62 -10.52 -3.93
N ASN A 315 6.09 -11.30 -2.96
CA ASN A 315 5.27 -12.29 -2.27
C ASN A 315 4.92 -11.83 -0.85
N ALA A 316 4.05 -10.82 -0.76
CA ALA A 316 3.62 -10.22 0.50
C ALA A 316 3.00 -11.26 1.45
N THR A 317 2.31 -12.27 0.92
CA THR A 317 1.70 -13.36 1.71
C THR A 317 2.74 -14.16 2.50
N GLU A 318 3.85 -14.55 1.86
CA GLU A 318 4.90 -15.31 2.55
C GLU A 318 5.66 -14.46 3.58
N ARG A 319 5.87 -13.16 3.28
CA ARG A 319 6.47 -12.25 4.25
C ARG A 319 5.56 -12.04 5.47
N LEU A 320 4.26 -11.85 5.25
CA LEU A 320 3.26 -11.76 6.32
C LEU A 320 3.26 -13.00 7.21
N LYS A 321 3.21 -14.21 6.62
CA LYS A 321 3.29 -15.47 7.38
C LYS A 321 4.53 -15.50 8.27
N THR A 322 5.68 -15.09 7.74
CA THR A 322 6.94 -15.07 8.50
C THR A 322 6.86 -14.11 9.69
N VAL A 323 6.30 -12.91 9.51
CA VAL A 323 6.09 -11.94 10.60
C VAL A 323 5.08 -12.43 11.64
N GLN A 324 4.01 -13.12 11.22
CA GLN A 324 3.04 -13.74 12.13
C GLN A 324 3.65 -14.89 12.95
N LEU A 325 4.50 -15.71 12.35
CA LEU A 325 5.26 -16.75 13.06
C LEU A 325 6.22 -16.12 14.07
N GLN A 326 6.87 -15.01 13.71
CA GLN A 326 7.73 -14.25 14.62
C GLN A 326 6.95 -13.78 15.86
N LYS A 327 5.78 -13.18 15.65
CA LYS A 327 4.89 -12.76 16.74
C LYS A 327 4.51 -13.93 17.64
N THR A 328 4.06 -15.03 17.05
CA THR A 328 3.66 -16.24 17.80
C THR A 328 4.81 -16.79 18.66
N ALA A 329 6.03 -16.85 18.12
CA ALA A 329 7.19 -17.32 18.84
C ALA A 329 7.56 -16.40 20.03
N VAL A 330 7.49 -15.08 19.83
CA VAL A 330 7.76 -14.11 20.91
C VAL A 330 6.69 -14.17 21.99
N GLU A 331 5.40 -14.25 21.63
CA GLU A 331 4.31 -14.38 22.59
C GLU A 331 4.39 -15.68 23.39
N ALA A 332 4.81 -16.78 22.75
CA ALA A 332 5.08 -18.05 23.43
C ALA A 332 6.22 -17.93 24.45
N LEU A 333 7.34 -17.27 24.08
CA LEU A 333 8.44 -16.99 25.02
C LEU A 333 7.98 -16.15 26.21
N LEU A 334 7.27 -15.05 25.96
CA LEU A 334 6.75 -14.14 26.99
C LEU A 334 5.83 -14.87 27.98
N ARG A 335 4.99 -15.78 27.48
CA ARG A 335 4.09 -16.58 28.30
C ARG A 335 4.83 -17.67 29.09
N ALA A 336 5.76 -18.36 28.45
CA ALA A 336 6.43 -19.52 29.03
C ALA A 336 7.51 -19.13 30.05
N THR A 337 8.28 -18.08 29.80
CA THR A 337 9.39 -17.65 30.68
C THR A 337 9.65 -16.14 30.57
N PRO A 338 8.90 -15.29 31.29
CA PRO A 338 9.07 -13.84 31.26
C PRO A 338 10.50 -13.37 31.63
N ALA A 339 11.13 -14.02 32.61
CA ALA A 339 12.49 -13.69 33.04
C ALA A 339 13.51 -13.85 31.89
N ARG A 340 13.39 -14.94 31.13
CA ARG A 340 14.26 -15.20 29.97
C ARG A 340 13.97 -14.26 28.81
N ALA A 341 12.71 -13.87 28.64
CA ALA A 341 12.38 -12.83 27.67
C ALA A 341 13.11 -11.52 27.97
N ALA A 342 13.25 -11.17 29.25
CA ALA A 342 14.03 -10.00 29.67
C ALA A 342 15.53 -10.16 29.36
N ASP A 343 16.11 -11.35 29.56
CA ASP A 343 17.50 -11.63 29.19
C ASP A 343 17.73 -11.53 27.66
N TRP A 344 16.69 -11.76 26.86
CA TRP A 344 16.75 -11.75 25.39
C TRP A 344 16.22 -10.44 24.77
N ARG A 345 16.22 -9.34 25.52
CA ARG A 345 15.76 -8.01 25.10
C ARG A 345 16.32 -7.56 23.74
N MET A 346 17.61 -7.79 23.48
CA MET A 346 18.25 -7.45 22.21
C MET A 346 17.63 -8.22 21.03
N THR A 347 17.42 -9.52 21.18
CA THR A 347 16.75 -10.34 20.18
C THR A 347 15.33 -9.84 19.93
N LEU A 348 14.56 -9.58 21.00
CA LEU A 348 13.18 -9.06 20.88
C LEU A 348 13.13 -7.68 20.18
N THR A 349 14.14 -6.85 20.37
CA THR A 349 14.29 -5.55 19.69
C THR A 349 14.56 -5.72 18.20
N LEU A 350 15.47 -6.63 17.82
CA LEU A 350 15.74 -6.94 16.41
C LEU A 350 14.49 -7.48 15.69
N LEU A 351 13.74 -8.37 16.34
CA LEU A 351 12.49 -8.91 15.81
C LEU A 351 11.43 -7.81 15.65
N ALA A 352 11.31 -6.88 16.61
CA ALA A 352 10.41 -5.74 16.45
C ALA A 352 10.83 -4.83 15.28
N GLY A 353 12.13 -4.67 15.05
CA GLY A 353 12.69 -3.98 13.88
C GLY A 353 12.37 -4.67 12.55
N ASN A 354 12.21 -5.99 12.51
CA ASN A 354 11.73 -6.71 11.32
C ASN A 354 10.29 -6.34 10.99
N TRP A 355 9.40 -6.35 11.99
CA TRP A 355 8.01 -5.94 11.81
C TRP A 355 7.92 -4.47 11.36
N LEU A 356 8.69 -3.59 11.99
CA LEU A 356 8.72 -2.16 11.68
C LEU A 356 9.03 -1.89 10.20
N ARG A 357 10.02 -2.60 9.63
CA ARG A 357 10.39 -2.44 8.22
C ARG A 357 9.25 -2.78 7.26
N GLU A 358 8.52 -3.88 7.52
CA GLU A 358 7.33 -4.23 6.73
C GLU A 358 6.20 -3.22 6.95
N ALA A 359 6.01 -2.76 8.19
CA ALA A 359 5.00 -1.76 8.53
C ALA A 359 5.22 -0.40 7.83
N GLU A 360 6.46 0.05 7.72
CA GLU A 360 6.82 1.27 6.97
C GLU A 360 6.55 1.11 5.47
N LEU A 361 6.94 -0.04 4.89
CA LEU A 361 6.63 -0.37 3.50
C LEU A 361 5.11 -0.35 3.26
N THR A 362 4.33 -0.96 4.16
CA THR A 362 2.87 -0.94 4.11
C THR A 362 2.32 0.48 4.21
N TYR A 363 2.79 1.30 5.15
CA TYR A 363 2.34 2.68 5.27
C TYR A 363 2.59 3.48 3.98
N GLN A 364 3.75 3.30 3.36
CA GLN A 364 4.13 4.01 2.13
C GLN A 364 3.34 3.54 0.90
N PHE A 365 3.22 2.23 0.70
CA PHE A 365 2.79 1.67 -0.60
C PHE A 365 1.42 1.00 -0.59
N ALA A 366 0.91 0.57 0.57
CA ALA A 366 -0.43 -0.03 0.61
C ALA A 366 -1.49 1.03 0.30
N PRO A 367 -2.56 0.67 -0.43
CA PRO A 367 -3.70 1.56 -0.60
C PRO A 367 -4.33 1.89 0.76
N SER A 368 -4.89 3.10 0.91
CA SER A 368 -5.64 3.47 2.10
C SER A 368 -6.88 2.58 2.21
N SER A 369 -7.02 1.81 3.29
CA SER A 369 -8.15 0.89 3.52
C SER A 369 -9.40 1.61 4.05
N ASN A 370 -9.66 2.84 3.59
CA ASN A 370 -10.85 3.62 3.91
C ASN A 370 -12.14 3.04 3.28
N SER A 371 -12.05 1.90 2.59
CA SER A 371 -13.16 1.15 2.05
C SER A 371 -13.18 -0.21 2.72
N GLY A 372 -14.08 -0.41 3.70
CA GLY A 372 -14.41 -1.74 4.19
C GLY A 372 -14.89 -2.68 3.06
N PRO A 373 -15.22 -3.94 3.37
CA PRO A 373 -15.59 -4.94 2.38
C PRO A 373 -16.66 -4.39 1.40
N ARG A 374 -16.32 -4.34 0.11
CA ARG A 374 -17.25 -3.86 -0.93
C ARG A 374 -18.19 -5.00 -1.31
N MET A 375 -19.48 -4.69 -1.31
CA MET A 375 -20.51 -5.59 -1.81
C MET A 375 -20.37 -5.70 -3.34
N GLN A 376 -20.04 -6.88 -3.84
CA GLN A 376 -20.04 -7.20 -5.26
C GLN A 376 -21.22 -8.12 -5.58
N ARG A 377 -21.67 -8.05 -6.84
CA ARG A 377 -22.68 -8.94 -7.38
C ARG A 377 -22.05 -9.78 -8.49
N ASP A 378 -22.19 -11.09 -8.41
CA ASP A 378 -21.71 -11.96 -9.49
C ASP A 378 -22.65 -11.84 -10.72
N PRO A 379 -22.26 -12.36 -11.89
CA PRO A 379 -23.11 -12.37 -13.09
C PRO A 379 -24.45 -13.09 -12.93
N TYR A 380 -24.61 -13.92 -11.89
CA TYR A 380 -25.82 -14.68 -11.57
C TYR A 380 -26.71 -13.98 -10.54
N GLY A 381 -26.27 -12.83 -10.03
CA GLY A 381 -27.04 -11.99 -9.12
C GLY A 381 -26.78 -12.25 -7.64
N ASN A 382 -25.86 -13.14 -7.26
CA ASN A 382 -25.49 -13.42 -5.88
C ASN A 382 -24.63 -12.28 -5.31
N ILE A 383 -24.85 -11.98 -4.04
CA ILE A 383 -24.13 -10.94 -3.32
C ILE A 383 -22.98 -11.58 -2.53
N PHE A 384 -21.77 -11.04 -2.69
CA PHE A 384 -20.62 -11.40 -1.89
C PHE A 384 -19.84 -10.15 -1.47
N TYR A 385 -19.17 -10.21 -0.32
CA TYR A 385 -18.36 -9.13 0.21
C TYR A 385 -16.89 -9.42 -0.08
N VAL A 386 -16.20 -8.48 -0.73
CA VAL A 386 -14.78 -8.59 -1.03
C VAL A 386 -14.03 -7.55 -0.22
N ASN A 387 -13.08 -8.00 0.61
CA ASN A 387 -12.10 -7.09 1.20
C ASN A 387 -11.25 -6.53 0.06
N ASP A 388 -11.18 -5.21 -0.06
CA ASP A 388 -10.50 -4.53 -1.16
C ASP A 388 -8.97 -4.61 -1.00
N ASN A 389 -8.43 -5.82 -1.14
CA ASN A 389 -7.01 -6.07 -1.28
C ASN A 389 -6.55 -6.03 -2.76
N GLY A 390 -7.40 -5.59 -3.70
CA GLY A 390 -7.02 -5.62 -5.11
C GLY A 390 -7.98 -5.09 -6.18
N SER A 391 -8.98 -4.26 -5.85
CA SER A 391 -9.97 -3.78 -6.84
C SER A 391 -10.21 -2.26 -6.88
N GLY A 392 -9.35 -1.46 -6.25
CA GLY A 392 -9.12 -0.08 -6.70
C GLY A 392 -8.46 -0.09 -8.09
N PRO A 393 -8.44 1.04 -8.84
CA PRO A 393 -7.64 1.13 -10.06
C PRO A 393 -6.21 0.72 -9.70
N MET A 394 -5.85 -0.49 -10.12
CA MET A 394 -4.53 -1.07 -9.87
C MET A 394 -3.53 -0.11 -10.47
N MET A 395 -2.91 0.71 -9.61
CA MET A 395 -1.66 1.35 -9.97
C MET A 395 -0.78 0.22 -10.48
N PRO A 396 -0.37 0.23 -11.75
CA PRO A 396 0.45 -0.84 -12.29
C PRO A 396 1.64 -1.01 -11.34
N PRO A 397 1.93 -2.25 -10.87
CA PRO A 397 2.99 -2.47 -9.91
C PRO A 397 4.25 -1.81 -10.46
N GLN A 398 4.81 -0.85 -9.71
CA GLN A 398 5.98 -0.14 -10.19
C GLN A 398 7.08 -1.18 -10.39
N PRO A 399 7.64 -1.31 -11.61
CA PRO A 399 8.73 -2.24 -11.84
C PRO A 399 9.87 -1.84 -10.90
N ASN A 400 10.30 -2.75 -10.03
CA ASN A 400 11.26 -2.61 -8.91
C ASN A 400 10.77 -2.22 -7.50
N GLN A 401 9.48 -2.25 -7.18
CA GLN A 401 9.03 -2.06 -5.78
C GLN A 401 8.49 -3.36 -5.16
N PRO A 402 8.84 -3.69 -3.90
CA PRO A 402 8.23 -4.81 -3.18
C PRO A 402 6.72 -4.60 -3.02
N ALA A 403 5.92 -5.66 -3.21
CA ALA A 403 4.49 -5.63 -2.97
C ALA A 403 4.23 -5.46 -1.46
N PRO A 404 3.45 -4.45 -1.01
CA PRO A 404 3.20 -4.21 0.41
C PRO A 404 2.32 -5.28 1.04
N ILE A 405 2.47 -5.50 2.34
CA ILE A 405 1.51 -6.28 3.14
C ILE A 405 0.27 -5.41 3.40
N PRO A 406 -0.96 -5.96 3.36
CA PRO A 406 -2.17 -5.20 3.69
C PRO A 406 -2.13 -4.56 5.09
N THR A 407 -2.71 -3.36 5.22
CA THR A 407 -2.68 -2.56 6.46
C THR A 407 -3.29 -3.30 7.65
N SER A 408 -4.43 -3.99 7.47
CA SER A 408 -5.07 -4.81 8.51
C SER A 408 -4.15 -5.91 9.01
N ASP A 409 -3.54 -6.63 8.07
CA ASP A 409 -2.82 -7.87 8.34
C ASP A 409 -1.50 -7.57 9.07
N ILE A 410 -0.81 -6.48 8.69
CA ILE A 410 0.39 -6.05 9.40
C ILE A 410 0.09 -5.52 10.80
N LEU A 411 -1.07 -4.84 10.99
CA LEU A 411 -1.54 -4.40 12.30
C LEU A 411 -1.89 -5.58 13.21
N GLU A 412 -2.48 -6.64 12.67
CA GLU A 412 -2.72 -7.89 13.42
C GLU A 412 -1.41 -8.55 13.85
N ALA A 413 -0.37 -8.50 13.02
CA ALA A 413 0.95 -9.06 13.29
C ALA A 413 1.86 -8.18 14.19
N ARG A 414 1.35 -7.06 14.72
CA ARG A 414 2.14 -6.10 15.51
C ARG A 414 2.66 -6.65 16.84
N PRO A 415 3.79 -6.11 17.34
CA PRO A 415 4.20 -6.32 18.73
C PRO A 415 3.11 -5.90 19.73
N GLY A 416 2.75 -6.82 20.63
CA GLY A 416 1.85 -6.54 21.76
C GLY A 416 2.53 -5.74 22.88
N GLU A 417 1.76 -5.28 23.87
CA GLU A 417 2.28 -4.43 24.95
C GLU A 417 3.41 -5.08 25.75
N ALA A 418 3.28 -6.37 26.10
CA ALA A 418 4.31 -7.11 26.83
C ALA A 418 5.63 -7.24 26.04
N TRP A 419 5.53 -7.37 24.71
CA TRP A 419 6.71 -7.38 23.85
C TRP A 419 7.32 -5.98 23.76
N LEU A 420 6.50 -4.94 23.52
CA LEU A 420 6.95 -3.56 23.46
C LEU A 420 7.66 -3.10 24.74
N ALA A 421 7.23 -3.58 25.92
CA ALA A 421 7.90 -3.29 27.18
C ALA A 421 9.38 -3.74 27.19
N LEU A 422 9.69 -4.83 26.47
CA LEU A 422 11.03 -5.41 26.32
C LEU A 422 11.76 -4.97 25.04
N VAL A 423 11.24 -4.00 24.29
CA VAL A 423 12.00 -3.38 23.19
C VAL A 423 12.94 -2.30 23.75
N ASP A 424 14.04 -2.01 23.08
CA ASP A 424 14.92 -0.90 23.45
C ASP A 424 14.25 0.48 23.34
N ASP A 425 14.53 1.36 24.29
CA ASP A 425 13.86 2.67 24.41
C ASP A 425 14.14 3.59 23.21
N GLY A 426 15.24 3.36 22.49
CA GLY A 426 15.53 4.07 21.23
C GLY A 426 14.61 3.69 20.07
N LEU A 427 14.06 2.46 20.03
CA LEU A 427 13.19 2.00 18.95
C LEU A 427 11.69 2.22 19.25
N LYS A 428 11.31 2.26 20.53
CA LYS A 428 9.90 2.40 20.95
C LYS A 428 9.17 3.61 20.34
N PRO A 429 9.73 4.84 20.34
CA PRO A 429 9.00 6.00 19.80
C PRO A 429 8.64 5.82 18.32
N HIS A 430 9.53 5.20 17.56
CA HIS A 430 9.32 4.95 16.14
C HIS A 430 8.26 3.87 15.89
N LEU A 431 8.29 2.77 16.65
CA LEU A 431 7.21 1.76 16.63
C LEU A 431 5.84 2.37 16.95
N VAL A 432 5.76 3.17 18.01
CA VAL A 432 4.52 3.85 18.43
C VAL A 432 4.02 4.81 17.35
N THR A 433 4.94 5.56 16.72
CA THR A 433 4.61 6.44 15.59
C THR A 433 4.03 5.66 14.41
N VAL A 434 4.65 4.54 14.04
CA VAL A 434 4.17 3.69 12.93
C VAL A 434 2.83 3.01 13.26
N PHE A 435 2.60 2.59 14.51
CA PHE A 435 1.27 2.10 14.92
C PHE A 435 0.19 3.16 14.71
N ALA A 436 0.41 4.39 15.18
CA ALA A 436 -0.54 5.49 15.01
C ALA A 436 -0.82 5.75 13.53
N ARG A 437 0.23 5.85 12.71
CA ARG A 437 0.13 6.05 11.25
C ARG A 437 -0.65 4.95 10.54
N LEU A 438 -0.41 3.69 10.88
CA LEU A 438 -1.13 2.56 10.27
C LEU A 438 -2.61 2.54 10.67
N TYR A 439 -2.93 2.79 11.95
CA TYR A 439 -4.32 2.89 12.40
C TYR A 439 -5.05 4.08 11.73
N LEU A 440 -4.38 5.24 11.59
CA LEU A 440 -4.93 6.39 10.87
C LEU A 440 -5.15 6.09 9.39
N LYS A 441 -4.19 5.42 8.72
CA LYS A 441 -4.32 4.96 7.34
C LYS A 441 -5.45 3.94 7.16
N ALA A 442 -5.74 3.16 8.21
CA ALA A 442 -6.85 2.22 8.25
C ALA A 442 -8.22 2.86 8.55
N GLY A 443 -8.26 4.17 8.85
CA GLY A 443 -9.48 4.85 9.28
C GLY A 443 -9.96 4.40 10.66
N GLU A 444 -9.05 3.93 11.52
CA GLU A 444 -9.31 3.51 12.91
C GLU A 444 -8.72 4.53 13.90
N GLU A 445 -9.13 5.79 13.79
CA GLU A 445 -8.58 6.93 14.53
C GLU A 445 -8.65 6.76 16.06
N GLU A 446 -9.70 6.12 16.59
CA GLU A 446 -9.83 5.85 18.02
C GLU A 446 -8.73 4.93 18.54
N LYS A 447 -8.32 3.93 17.75
CA LYS A 447 -7.22 3.02 18.10
C LYS A 447 -5.85 3.66 17.90
N ALA A 448 -5.73 4.65 17.01
CA ALA A 448 -4.51 5.41 16.83
C ALA A 448 -4.20 6.32 18.02
N PHE A 449 -5.24 6.94 18.62
CA PHE A 449 -5.08 8.01 19.59
C PHE A 449 -4.26 7.66 20.84
N PRO A 450 -4.39 6.47 21.48
CA PRO A 450 -3.54 6.10 22.62
C PRO A 450 -2.03 6.14 22.31
N PHE A 451 -1.64 5.80 21.09
CA PHE A 451 -0.24 5.87 20.65
C PHE A 451 0.22 7.32 20.48
N ILE A 452 -0.67 8.22 20.04
CA ILE A 452 -0.41 9.66 19.96
C ILE A 452 -0.23 10.24 21.36
N GLU A 453 -1.08 9.86 22.33
CA GLU A 453 -0.96 10.27 23.74
C GLU A 453 0.36 9.82 24.35
N GLN A 454 0.75 8.57 24.11
CA GLN A 454 2.03 8.03 24.56
C GLN A 454 3.22 8.81 23.97
N LEU A 455 3.16 9.16 22.69
CA LEU A 455 4.23 9.87 22.01
C LEU A 455 4.36 11.32 22.47
N ALA A 456 3.24 12.00 22.73
CA ALA A 456 3.19 13.41 23.09
C ALA A 456 4.09 13.77 24.28
N GLY A 457 4.20 12.90 25.29
CA GLY A 457 5.04 13.16 26.47
C GLY A 457 6.54 13.16 26.22
N SER A 458 7.01 12.50 25.14
CA SER A 458 8.44 12.34 24.85
C SER A 458 8.87 12.99 23.52
N HIS A 459 7.97 13.05 22.54
CA HIS A 459 8.21 13.53 21.19
C HIS A 459 7.04 14.41 20.73
N PRO A 460 6.94 15.65 21.26
CA PRO A 460 5.76 16.49 21.08
C PRO A 460 5.52 16.94 19.63
N GLU A 461 6.57 17.18 18.85
CA GLU A 461 6.43 17.59 17.44
C GLU A 461 5.89 16.45 16.55
N PRO A 462 6.46 15.23 16.55
CA PRO A 462 5.85 14.09 15.86
C PRO A 462 4.42 13.80 16.31
N ALA A 463 4.13 13.92 17.61
CA ALA A 463 2.77 13.76 18.11
C ALA A 463 1.80 14.82 17.56
N ARG A 464 2.25 16.08 17.40
CA ARG A 464 1.47 17.16 16.79
C ARG A 464 1.11 16.84 15.33
N GLU A 465 2.05 16.31 14.56
CA GLU A 465 1.77 15.88 13.18
C GLU A 465 0.69 14.78 13.12
N LEU A 466 0.78 13.79 14.02
CA LEU A 466 -0.20 12.72 14.13
C LEU A 466 -1.57 13.23 14.60
N VAL A 467 -1.62 14.23 15.49
CA VAL A 467 -2.86 14.91 15.86
C VAL A 467 -3.53 15.56 14.65
N ASN A 468 -2.73 16.20 13.78
CA ASN A 468 -3.25 16.82 12.57
C ASN A 468 -3.79 15.77 11.58
N GLU A 469 -3.10 14.63 11.42
CA GLU A 469 -3.59 13.50 10.63
C GLU A 469 -4.86 12.88 11.24
N PHE A 470 -4.88 12.68 12.56
CA PHE A 470 -6.06 12.24 13.33
C PHE A 470 -7.27 13.14 13.07
N LEU A 471 -7.12 14.47 13.18
CA LEU A 471 -8.23 15.39 12.92
C LEU A 471 -8.75 15.29 11.48
N ARG A 472 -7.87 15.08 10.49
CA ARG A 472 -8.29 14.90 9.08
C ARG A 472 -9.08 13.60 8.89
N VAL A 473 -8.57 12.48 9.42
CA VAL A 473 -9.24 11.18 9.34
C VAL A 473 -10.57 11.20 10.08
N TRP A 474 -10.59 11.69 11.32
CA TRP A 474 -11.80 11.83 12.11
C TRP A 474 -12.85 12.69 11.39
N THR A 475 -12.44 13.84 10.84
CA THR A 475 -13.33 14.72 10.07
C THR A 475 -13.95 14.00 8.88
N GLN A 476 -13.16 13.24 8.13
CA GLN A 476 -13.65 12.45 7.00
C GLN A 476 -14.62 11.34 7.43
N ASN A 477 -14.31 10.67 8.55
CA ASN A 477 -15.12 9.59 9.11
C ASN A 477 -16.41 10.08 9.77
N HIS A 478 -16.47 11.35 10.17
CA HIS A 478 -17.63 11.94 10.83
C HIS A 478 -18.42 12.93 9.97
N ASP A 479 -18.01 13.21 8.73
CA ASP A 479 -18.75 14.09 7.80
C ASP A 479 -20.11 13.48 7.40
N PRO A 480 -21.26 14.08 7.81
CA PRO A 480 -22.60 13.65 7.41
C PRO A 480 -22.96 14.09 5.98
N ASN A 481 -22.17 14.95 5.34
CA ASN A 481 -22.38 15.46 3.99
C ASN A 481 -21.58 14.71 2.93
N ALA A 482 -20.57 13.94 3.34
CA ALA A 482 -19.81 13.09 2.44
C ALA A 482 -20.77 12.16 1.68
N ASN A 483 -20.80 12.27 0.36
CA ASN A 483 -21.59 11.42 -0.52
C ASN A 483 -20.93 10.03 -0.58
N ARG A 484 -21.03 9.30 0.54
CA ARG A 484 -20.58 7.94 0.65
C ARG A 484 -21.51 7.13 -0.24
N GLY A 485 -21.01 6.70 -1.39
CA GLY A 485 -21.68 5.78 -2.32
C GLY A 485 -22.04 4.41 -1.71
N TYR A 486 -22.18 4.31 -0.39
CA TYR A 486 -22.95 3.30 0.31
C TYR A 486 -24.44 3.54 0.06
N THR A 487 -24.83 3.53 -1.20
CA THR A 487 -26.19 3.10 -1.54
C THR A 487 -26.22 1.63 -1.15
N ASN A 488 -26.65 1.37 0.08
CA ASN A 488 -26.78 0.04 0.62
C ASN A 488 -27.76 -0.69 -0.30
N ALA A 489 -27.28 -1.51 -1.24
CA ALA A 489 -28.11 -2.18 -2.24
C ALA A 489 -29.14 -3.13 -1.58
N TYR A 490 -28.92 -3.46 -0.30
CA TYR A 490 -29.87 -4.10 0.61
C TYR A 490 -31.23 -3.38 0.68
N MET A 491 -31.24 -2.05 0.51
CA MET A 491 -32.46 -1.24 0.56
C MET A 491 -33.41 -1.50 -0.62
N PHE A 492 -32.92 -2.04 -1.74
CA PHE A 492 -33.70 -2.29 -2.96
C PHE A 492 -34.22 -3.73 -3.10
N MET A 493 -33.82 -4.68 -2.25
CA MET A 493 -34.10 -6.11 -2.44
C MET A 493 -35.37 -6.61 -1.72
N TYR A 494 -35.75 -6.04 -0.58
CA TYR A 494 -36.94 -6.45 0.18
C TYR A 494 -37.89 -5.26 0.35
N GLY A 495 -38.88 -5.12 -0.54
CA GLY A 495 -40.03 -4.22 -0.35
C GLY A 495 -39.67 -2.76 -0.04
N PHE A 496 -39.28 -2.00 -1.06
CA PHE A 496 -38.90 -0.59 -0.97
C PHE A 496 -40.06 0.28 -0.46
N GLU A 497 -40.09 0.62 0.83
CA GLU A 497 -40.85 1.79 1.30
C GLU A 497 -40.10 3.05 0.87
N ARG A 498 -40.62 3.79 -0.12
CA ARG A 498 -40.12 5.13 -0.50
C ARG A 498 -40.05 6.13 0.67
N ARG A 499 -40.67 5.81 1.83
CA ARG A 499 -40.55 6.58 3.08
C ARG A 499 -39.21 6.35 3.80
N ALA A 500 -38.56 5.20 3.62
CA ALA A 500 -37.27 4.90 4.27
C ALA A 500 -36.08 5.60 3.59
N GLU A 501 -36.24 6.07 2.35
CA GLU A 501 -35.32 6.98 1.62
C GLU A 501 -35.11 8.34 2.36
N SER A 502 -35.75 8.51 3.52
CA SER A 502 -36.01 9.82 4.12
C SER A 502 -35.94 9.88 5.64
N ILE A 503 -35.27 8.96 6.34
CA ILE A 503 -34.80 9.34 7.69
C ILE A 503 -33.64 10.32 7.47
N PRO A 504 -33.84 11.62 7.72
CA PRO A 504 -32.79 12.58 7.48
C PRO A 504 -31.70 12.26 8.52
N LEU A 505 -30.48 12.03 8.06
CA LEU A 505 -29.30 11.83 8.90
C LEU A 505 -28.88 13.14 9.62
N THR A 506 -29.81 14.00 10.03
CA THR A 506 -29.57 15.46 9.99
C THR A 506 -29.37 16.14 11.34
N ARG A 507 -29.97 15.70 12.46
CA ARG A 507 -29.77 16.40 13.76
C ARG A 507 -29.17 15.55 14.86
N SER A 508 -29.69 14.34 15.09
CA SER A 508 -29.14 13.45 16.13
C SER A 508 -27.68 13.04 15.86
N LYS A 509 -27.33 12.78 14.59
CA LYS A 509 -25.95 12.46 14.21
C LYS A 509 -25.02 13.67 14.37
N GLN A 510 -25.48 14.86 13.99
CA GLN A 510 -24.77 16.11 14.23
C GLN A 510 -24.53 16.34 15.73
N GLU A 511 -25.55 16.18 16.57
CA GLU A 511 -25.41 16.34 18.03
C GLU A 511 -24.41 15.34 18.64
N ARG A 512 -24.41 14.09 18.16
CA ARG A 512 -23.44 13.06 18.56
C ARG A 512 -22.02 13.42 18.13
N ASN A 513 -21.82 13.78 16.86
CA ASN A 513 -20.52 14.19 16.33
C ASN A 513 -19.95 15.39 17.11
N LEU A 514 -20.80 16.37 17.45
CA LEU A 514 -20.38 17.54 18.21
C LEU A 514 -20.03 17.20 19.66
N GLU A 515 -20.77 16.26 20.29
CA GLU A 515 -20.43 15.77 21.62
C GLU A 515 -19.09 15.02 21.64
N GLU A 516 -18.86 14.20 20.62
CA GLU A 516 -17.62 13.46 20.46
C GLU A 516 -16.44 14.40 20.18
N LEU A 517 -16.60 15.36 19.26
CA LEU A 517 -15.61 16.39 18.98
C LEU A 517 -15.27 17.21 20.23
N ALA A 518 -16.26 17.57 21.05
CA ALA A 518 -16.02 18.24 22.34
C ALA A 518 -15.20 17.36 23.32
N GLY A 519 -15.39 16.04 23.28
CA GLY A 519 -14.53 15.06 23.96
C GLY A 519 -13.10 15.11 23.45
N TRP A 520 -12.91 15.04 22.13
CA TRP A 520 -11.60 15.06 21.49
C TRP A 520 -10.85 16.37 21.73
N VAL A 521 -11.49 17.53 21.56
CA VAL A 521 -10.87 18.85 21.83
C VAL A 521 -10.36 18.95 23.26
N ARG A 522 -11.11 18.43 24.24
CA ARG A 522 -10.66 18.40 25.64
C ARG A 522 -9.44 17.51 25.86
N ARG A 523 -9.37 16.36 25.18
CA ARG A 523 -8.19 15.46 25.25
C ARG A 523 -6.99 16.08 24.56
N LEU A 524 -7.16 16.61 23.36
CA LEU A 524 -6.11 17.26 22.56
C LEU A 524 -5.47 18.44 23.29
N ARG A 525 -6.27 19.29 23.95
CA ARG A 525 -5.76 20.44 24.73
C ARG A 525 -4.99 20.03 26.00
N ARG A 526 -5.09 18.78 26.45
CA ARG A 526 -4.33 18.27 27.61
C ARG A 526 -2.97 17.69 27.21
N LEU A 527 -2.73 17.48 25.91
CA LEU A 527 -1.48 16.92 25.43
C LEU A 527 -0.35 17.95 25.62
N PRO A 528 0.85 17.53 26.05
CA PRO A 528 2.01 18.39 26.18
C PRO A 528 2.66 18.70 24.81
N ILE A 529 1.85 19.13 23.85
CA ILE A 529 2.27 19.52 22.49
C ILE A 529 2.04 21.01 22.29
N ARG A 530 2.69 21.59 21.28
CA ARG A 530 2.21 22.88 20.74
C ARG A 530 0.77 22.70 20.28
N ASP A 531 -0.05 23.72 20.50
CA ASP A 531 -1.49 23.68 20.26
C ASP A 531 -1.88 22.98 18.95
N PRO A 532 -2.98 22.19 18.94
CA PRO A 532 -3.51 21.58 17.73
C PRO A 532 -3.77 22.63 16.65
N ASP A 533 -3.71 22.20 15.38
CA ASP A 533 -4.04 23.06 14.25
C ASP A 533 -5.49 23.57 14.36
N GLU A 534 -5.61 24.88 14.62
CA GLU A 534 -6.89 25.53 14.85
C GLU A 534 -7.79 25.55 13.60
N ASP A 535 -7.20 25.52 12.40
CA ASP A 535 -7.94 25.46 11.15
C ASP A 535 -8.52 24.06 10.94
N LEU A 536 -7.78 23.00 11.30
CA LEU A 536 -8.31 21.63 11.29
C LEU A 536 -9.41 21.43 12.32
N LEU A 537 -9.29 22.02 13.51
CA LEU A 537 -10.32 22.00 14.53
C LEU A 537 -11.60 22.70 14.07
N ALA A 538 -11.48 23.89 13.48
CA ALA A 538 -12.60 24.61 12.88
C ALA A 538 -13.24 23.77 11.76
N LYS A 539 -12.44 23.13 10.91
CA LYS A 539 -12.92 22.26 9.83
C LYS A 539 -13.65 21.01 10.37
N ALA A 540 -13.14 20.36 11.41
CA ALA A 540 -13.81 19.23 12.05
C ALA A 540 -15.20 19.62 12.60
N PHE A 541 -15.29 20.80 13.20
CA PHE A 541 -16.56 21.36 13.69
C PHE A 541 -17.54 21.65 12.55
N THR A 542 -17.07 22.30 11.49
CA THR A 542 -17.93 22.72 10.37
C THR A 542 -18.42 21.51 9.57
N SER A 543 -17.54 20.53 9.31
CA SER A 543 -17.90 19.25 8.69
C SER A 543 -18.82 18.40 9.54
N SER A 544 -18.91 18.62 10.86
CA SER A 544 -19.88 17.90 11.71
C SER A 544 -21.32 18.38 11.53
N HIS A 545 -21.54 19.52 10.87
CA HIS A 545 -22.85 20.13 10.63
C HIS A 545 -23.41 19.76 9.26
N SER A 546 -24.74 19.81 9.11
CA SER A 546 -25.40 19.72 7.80
C SER A 546 -25.11 20.95 6.93
N ASN A 547 -24.88 20.75 5.63
CA ASN A 547 -24.75 21.83 4.63
C ASN A 547 -26.04 22.65 4.39
N ALA A 548 -27.06 22.55 5.26
CA ALA A 548 -28.33 23.25 5.13
C ALA A 548 -28.71 24.09 6.36
N GLU A 549 -27.96 24.00 7.47
CA GLU A 549 -28.26 24.72 8.72
C GLU A 549 -27.10 25.62 9.14
N VAL A 550 -27.46 26.84 9.57
CA VAL A 550 -26.52 27.81 10.12
C VAL A 550 -26.09 27.38 11.52
N TYR A 551 -24.81 27.61 11.86
CA TYR A 551 -24.28 27.27 13.18
C TYR A 551 -25.03 27.99 14.30
N ARG A 552 -25.14 27.31 15.45
CA ARG A 552 -25.69 27.90 16.66
C ARG A 552 -24.56 28.22 17.64
N LEU A 553 -24.72 29.32 18.40
CA LEU A 553 -23.72 29.78 19.36
C LEU A 553 -23.43 28.71 20.45
N ASP A 554 -24.48 28.05 20.93
CA ASP A 554 -24.41 26.96 21.92
C ASP A 554 -23.56 25.78 21.43
N ALA A 555 -23.61 25.47 20.13
CA ALA A 555 -22.80 24.41 19.54
C ALA A 555 -21.31 24.76 19.52
N ILE A 556 -20.97 26.01 19.17
CA ILE A 556 -19.59 26.51 19.20
C ILE A 556 -19.03 26.45 20.62
N GLU A 557 -19.80 26.95 21.60
CA GLU A 557 -19.39 26.97 23.00
C GLU A 557 -19.28 25.56 23.61
N LYS A 558 -20.15 24.63 23.19
CA LYS A 558 -20.08 23.23 23.63
C LYS A 558 -18.76 22.56 23.22
N VAL A 559 -18.28 22.80 22.00
CA VAL A 559 -17.09 22.15 21.46
C VAL A 559 -15.81 22.83 21.92
N PHE A 560 -15.76 24.15 21.80
CA PHE A 560 -14.52 24.89 22.02
C PHE A 560 -14.43 25.56 23.39
N GLY A 561 -15.51 25.59 24.17
CA GLY A 561 -15.64 26.40 25.38
C GLY A 561 -16.11 27.82 25.09
N PRO A 562 -16.19 28.69 26.12
CA PRO A 562 -16.69 30.06 25.97
C PRO A 562 -16.00 30.80 24.84
N ILE A 563 -16.75 31.50 23.98
CA ILE A 563 -16.22 32.18 22.78
C ILE A 563 -15.09 33.16 23.14
N GLY A 564 -15.22 33.85 24.27
CA GLY A 564 -14.19 34.75 24.78
C GLY A 564 -12.87 34.06 25.15
N SER A 565 -12.83 32.74 25.28
CA SER A 565 -11.61 31.95 25.56
C SER A 565 -10.93 31.40 24.30
N LEU A 566 -11.55 31.56 23.13
CA LEU A 566 -11.02 31.03 21.87
C LEU A 566 -9.91 31.89 21.30
N LYS A 567 -9.00 31.26 20.57
CA LYS A 567 -7.92 31.98 19.88
C LYS A 567 -8.47 32.71 18.64
N PRO A 568 -7.88 33.85 18.26
CA PRO A 568 -8.32 34.60 17.08
C PRO A 568 -8.37 33.78 15.80
N ARG A 569 -7.39 32.88 15.59
CA ARG A 569 -7.33 32.00 14.42
C ARG A 569 -8.52 31.06 14.34
N THR A 570 -8.86 30.35 15.41
CA THR A 570 -10.04 29.46 15.48
C THR A 570 -11.32 30.23 15.18
N LEU A 571 -11.48 31.41 15.79
CA LEU A 571 -12.65 32.28 15.59
C LEU A 571 -12.75 32.75 14.13
N SER A 572 -11.64 33.25 13.58
CA SER A 572 -11.59 33.70 12.19
C SER A 572 -11.88 32.55 11.22
N GLY A 573 -11.38 31.34 11.48
CA GLY A 573 -11.63 30.15 10.68
C GLY A 573 -13.10 29.72 10.70
N LEU A 574 -13.72 29.70 11.88
CA LEU A 574 -15.16 29.41 12.03
C LEU A 574 -16.01 30.44 11.28
N VAL A 575 -15.71 31.73 11.43
CA VAL A 575 -16.42 32.81 10.74
C VAL A 575 -16.22 32.73 9.23
N GLN A 576 -15.00 32.48 8.77
CA GLN A 576 -14.68 32.36 7.35
C GLN A 576 -15.42 31.19 6.71
N GLN A 577 -15.45 30.02 7.36
CA GLN A 577 -16.21 28.88 6.84
C GLN A 577 -17.72 29.15 6.85
N MET A 578 -18.22 29.83 7.88
CA MET A 578 -19.61 30.24 7.97
C MET A 578 -19.98 31.19 6.80
N ARG A 579 -19.12 32.17 6.49
CA ARG A 579 -19.28 33.06 5.33
C ARG A 579 -19.34 32.29 4.02
N GLU A 580 -18.40 31.36 3.78
CA GLU A 580 -18.38 30.55 2.55
C GLU A 580 -19.70 29.79 2.35
N ASN A 581 -20.25 29.23 3.44
CA ASN A 581 -21.54 28.54 3.38
C ASN A 581 -22.71 29.49 3.14
N LEU A 582 -22.71 30.69 3.76
CA LEU A 582 -23.72 31.73 3.55
C LEU A 582 -23.73 32.29 2.12
N ALA A 583 -22.55 32.50 1.53
CA ALA A 583 -22.37 32.95 0.16
C ALA A 583 -22.62 31.84 -0.88
N GLY A 584 -22.48 30.57 -0.47
CA GLY A 584 -22.61 29.39 -1.31
C GLY A 584 -23.83 28.54 -0.98
N VAL A 585 -23.58 27.38 -0.37
CA VAL A 585 -24.54 26.26 -0.30
C VAL A 585 -25.79 26.52 0.55
N TRP A 586 -25.73 27.36 1.58
CA TRP A 586 -26.89 27.58 2.46
C TRP A 586 -28.01 28.38 1.81
N ARG A 587 -27.67 29.25 0.84
CA ARG A 587 -28.65 30.04 0.10
C ARG A 587 -29.21 29.34 -1.14
N ASP A 588 -28.70 28.15 -1.50
CA ASP A 588 -29.16 27.37 -2.66
C ASP A 588 -30.46 26.61 -2.35
N PRO A 589 -31.59 26.93 -3.03
CA PRO A 589 -32.85 26.21 -2.84
C PRO A 589 -32.78 24.72 -3.18
N ALA A 590 -31.91 24.30 -4.11
CA ALA A 590 -31.75 22.90 -4.47
C ALA A 590 -31.15 22.10 -3.31
N VAL A 591 -30.10 22.63 -2.66
CA VAL A 591 -29.49 22.02 -1.47
C VAL A 591 -30.50 21.88 -0.34
N GLN A 592 -31.32 22.91 -0.10
CA GLN A 592 -32.36 22.89 0.93
C GLN A 592 -33.45 21.85 0.66
N LYS A 593 -33.85 21.70 -0.61
CA LYS A 593 -34.80 20.68 -1.06
C LYS A 593 -34.24 19.27 -0.92
N ASP A 594 -33.00 19.05 -1.36
CA ASP A 594 -32.31 17.75 -1.31
C ASP A 594 -32.08 17.30 0.14
N LYS A 595 -31.81 18.24 1.05
CA LYS A 595 -31.69 17.99 2.49
C LYS A 595 -33.03 18.01 3.24
N LYS A 596 -34.15 18.11 2.52
CA LYS A 596 -35.53 17.98 3.05
C LYS A 596 -35.85 18.97 4.19
N THR A 597 -35.26 20.17 4.17
CA THR A 597 -35.51 21.20 5.20
C THR A 597 -36.90 21.84 5.07
N ASN A 598 -37.59 21.64 3.95
CA ASN A 598 -38.93 22.19 3.63
C ASN A 598 -39.02 23.73 3.72
N ARG A 599 -37.89 24.44 3.69
CA ARG A 599 -37.84 25.90 3.74
C ARG A 599 -38.30 26.51 2.40
N LYS A 600 -39.15 27.54 2.44
CA LYS A 600 -39.50 28.33 1.26
C LYS A 600 -38.39 29.34 0.97
N THR A 601 -38.37 29.92 -0.23
CA THR A 601 -37.37 30.93 -0.63
C THR A 601 -37.23 32.07 0.39
N ARG A 602 -38.34 32.59 0.92
CA ARG A 602 -38.32 33.64 1.95
C ARG A 602 -37.69 33.18 3.27
N ASP A 603 -37.92 31.91 3.65
CA ASP A 603 -37.33 31.35 4.87
C ASP A 603 -35.83 31.15 4.71
N ILE A 604 -35.37 30.74 3.52
CA ILE A 604 -33.94 30.65 3.17
C ILE A 604 -33.30 32.04 3.24
N GLN A 605 -33.93 33.06 2.66
CA GLN A 605 -33.43 34.43 2.69
C GLN A 605 -33.29 34.97 4.12
N ALA A 606 -34.32 34.76 4.94
CA ALA A 606 -34.31 35.18 6.34
C ALA A 606 -33.23 34.43 7.16
N GLU A 607 -33.03 33.14 6.91
CA GLU A 607 -32.00 32.34 7.56
C GLU A 607 -30.59 32.80 7.19
N VAL A 608 -30.33 33.08 5.91
CA VAL A 608 -29.02 33.57 5.44
C VAL A 608 -28.71 34.93 6.04
N LEU A 609 -29.68 35.85 6.09
CA LEU A 609 -29.50 37.15 6.75
C LEU A 609 -29.22 36.99 8.25
N ARG A 610 -29.97 36.12 8.95
CA ARG A 610 -29.68 35.77 10.35
C ARG A 610 -28.27 35.23 10.54
N GLY A 611 -27.79 34.44 9.58
CA GLY A 611 -26.43 33.91 9.60
C GLY A 611 -25.39 35.01 9.50
N TYR A 612 -25.56 35.98 8.59
CA TYR A 612 -24.66 37.14 8.53
C TYR A 612 -24.67 37.94 9.84
N ASP A 613 -25.84 38.20 10.44
CA ASP A 613 -25.95 38.89 11.74
C ASP A 613 -25.20 38.15 12.85
N LEU A 614 -25.34 36.81 12.91
CA LEU A 614 -24.65 35.98 13.90
C LEU A 614 -23.13 36.00 13.69
N ALA A 615 -22.66 35.83 12.44
CA ALA A 615 -21.24 35.85 12.12
C ALA A 615 -20.60 37.21 12.44
N GLN A 616 -21.31 38.31 12.17
CA GLN A 616 -20.88 39.66 12.56
C GLN A 616 -20.80 39.81 14.06
N THR A 617 -21.84 39.41 14.81
CA THR A 617 -21.85 39.47 16.28
C THR A 617 -20.64 38.74 16.87
N VAL A 618 -20.38 37.50 16.42
CA VAL A 618 -19.22 36.70 16.85
C VAL A 618 -17.90 37.40 16.54
N THR A 619 -17.80 38.00 15.35
CA THR A 619 -16.57 38.70 14.91
C THR A 619 -16.35 40.00 15.69
N GLU A 620 -17.40 40.77 15.93
CA GLU A 620 -17.34 42.01 16.71
C GLU A 620 -16.98 41.74 18.17
N ASP A 621 -17.59 40.73 18.79
CA ASP A 621 -17.25 40.31 20.15
C ASP A 621 -15.81 39.80 20.25
N ALA A 622 -15.32 39.07 19.24
CA ALA A 622 -13.93 38.67 19.16
C ALA A 622 -12.98 39.88 19.04
N LEU A 623 -13.32 40.86 18.21
CA LEU A 623 -12.51 42.07 18.00
C LEU A 623 -12.48 43.00 19.23
N LYS A 624 -13.49 42.96 20.12
CA LYS A 624 -13.42 43.65 21.41
C LYS A 624 -12.25 43.16 22.27
N LYS A 625 -11.91 41.88 22.17
CA LYS A 625 -10.80 41.25 22.91
C LYS A 625 -9.48 41.25 22.14
N PHE A 626 -9.56 41.10 20.82
CA PHE A 626 -8.41 40.99 19.93
C PHE A 626 -8.44 42.08 18.84
N PRO A 627 -8.33 43.36 19.22
CA PRO A 627 -8.59 44.49 18.32
C PRO A 627 -7.60 44.59 17.16
N ASP A 628 -6.39 44.05 17.28
CA ASP A 628 -5.33 44.14 16.27
C ASP A 628 -5.13 42.83 15.48
N ASP A 629 -6.03 41.84 15.62
CA ASP A 629 -5.86 40.57 14.92
C ASP A 629 -6.32 40.65 13.47
N TRP A 630 -5.35 40.63 12.55
CA TRP A 630 -5.60 40.77 11.12
C TRP A 630 -6.58 39.74 10.54
N SER A 631 -6.62 38.52 11.09
CA SER A 631 -7.46 37.45 10.55
C SER A 631 -8.95 37.65 10.88
N LEU A 632 -9.24 38.23 12.04
CA LEU A 632 -10.59 38.67 12.42
C LEU A 632 -11.04 39.87 11.58
N HIS A 633 -10.17 40.86 11.33
CA HIS A 633 -10.49 41.98 10.44
C HIS A 633 -10.73 41.52 9.00
N LEU A 634 -9.95 40.56 8.51
CA LEU A 634 -10.17 39.96 7.19
C LEU A 634 -11.53 39.26 7.11
N ALA A 635 -11.89 38.48 8.15
CA ALA A 635 -13.19 37.82 8.23
C ALA A 635 -14.35 38.83 8.25
N ARG A 636 -14.22 39.93 9.01
CA ARG A 636 -15.22 41.01 9.05
C ARG A 636 -15.39 41.68 7.69
N ALA A 637 -14.28 42.05 7.03
CA ALA A 637 -14.31 42.68 5.72
C ALA A 637 -15.05 41.81 4.68
N ALA A 638 -14.74 40.51 4.67
CA ALA A 638 -15.38 39.56 3.78
C ALA A 638 -16.88 39.38 4.08
N LEU A 639 -17.27 39.29 5.37
CA LEU A 639 -18.67 39.23 5.78
C LEU A 639 -19.47 40.45 5.33
N HIS A 640 -18.95 41.66 5.58
CA HIS A 640 -19.61 42.91 5.20
C HIS A 640 -19.79 43.01 3.69
N LEU A 641 -18.78 42.59 2.91
CA LEU A 641 -18.88 42.60 1.46
C LEU A 641 -19.92 41.61 0.95
N ASP A 642 -19.85 40.35 1.38
CA ASP A 642 -20.76 39.30 0.92
C ASP A 642 -22.22 39.59 1.31
N GLU A 643 -22.45 40.11 2.52
CA GLU A 643 -23.78 40.55 2.94
C GLU A 643 -24.30 41.72 2.08
N ALA A 644 -23.46 42.71 1.78
CA ALA A 644 -23.85 43.85 0.94
C ALA A 644 -24.24 43.40 -0.47
N TYR A 645 -23.47 42.49 -1.07
CA TYR A 645 -23.82 41.87 -2.35
C TYR A 645 -25.12 41.08 -2.25
N TYR A 646 -25.28 40.26 -1.21
CA TYR A 646 -26.50 39.47 -1.04
C TYR A 646 -27.75 40.36 -0.87
N ARG A 647 -27.68 41.41 -0.06
CA ARG A 647 -28.79 42.37 0.09
C ARG A 647 -29.14 43.06 -1.23
N GLN A 648 -28.13 43.42 -2.02
CA GLN A 648 -28.30 44.01 -3.35
C GLN A 648 -28.91 43.02 -4.36
N GLU A 649 -28.61 41.72 -4.26
CA GLU A 649 -29.23 40.66 -5.06
C GLU A 649 -30.72 40.47 -4.70
N LEU A 650 -31.08 40.60 -3.42
CA LEU A 650 -32.47 40.44 -2.95
C LEU A 650 -33.37 41.59 -3.38
N ALA A 651 -32.88 42.82 -3.28
CA ALA A 651 -33.60 44.03 -3.67
C ALA A 651 -32.62 45.19 -3.85
N ARG A 652 -33.05 46.28 -4.50
CA ARG A 652 -32.26 47.51 -4.57
C ARG A 652 -31.81 47.92 -3.16
N TYR A 653 -30.50 47.98 -2.94
CA TYR A 653 -29.91 48.33 -1.66
C TYR A 653 -29.19 49.69 -1.76
N PRO A 654 -29.81 50.80 -1.31
CA PRO A 654 -29.25 52.15 -1.49
C PRO A 654 -27.88 52.35 -0.86
N GLU A 655 -27.56 51.60 0.19
CA GLU A 655 -26.27 51.66 0.88
C GLU A 655 -25.17 50.81 0.22
N PHE A 656 -25.48 50.05 -0.85
CA PHE A 656 -24.56 49.08 -1.45
C PHE A 656 -23.18 49.66 -1.76
N SER A 657 -23.12 50.80 -2.47
CA SER A 657 -21.83 51.41 -2.82
C SER A 657 -21.04 51.82 -1.59
N ARG A 658 -21.70 52.42 -0.58
CA ARG A 658 -21.06 52.84 0.67
C ARG A 658 -20.50 51.64 1.43
N ARG A 659 -21.31 50.59 1.62
CA ARG A 659 -20.93 49.36 2.33
C ARG A 659 -19.82 48.60 1.64
N ARG A 660 -19.84 48.55 0.31
CA ARG A 660 -18.77 47.94 -0.50
C ARG A 660 -17.45 48.68 -0.31
N ASP A 661 -17.45 50.01 -0.37
CA ASP A 661 -16.24 50.82 -0.21
C ASP A 661 -15.70 50.74 1.24
N GLU A 662 -16.59 50.66 2.24
CA GLU A 662 -16.24 50.38 3.64
C GLU A 662 -15.56 49.02 3.81
N ALA A 663 -16.12 47.96 3.20
CA ALA A 663 -15.51 46.63 3.25
C ALA A 663 -14.11 46.61 2.61
N PHE A 664 -13.89 47.31 1.50
CA PHE A 664 -12.55 47.44 0.92
C PHE A 664 -11.56 48.18 1.83
N ALA A 665 -12.01 49.20 2.56
CA ALA A 665 -11.18 49.85 3.57
C ALA A 665 -10.82 48.88 4.72
N GLU A 666 -11.74 47.99 5.11
CA GLU A 666 -11.47 46.94 6.09
C GLU A 666 -10.49 45.88 5.58
N PHE A 667 -10.57 45.45 4.32
CA PHE A 667 -9.56 44.57 3.71
C PHE A 667 -8.16 45.21 3.75
N GLN A 668 -8.08 46.51 3.40
CA GLN A 668 -6.83 47.24 3.51
C GLN A 668 -6.32 47.33 4.95
N GLN A 669 -7.21 47.51 5.93
CA GLN A 669 -6.86 47.50 7.34
C GLN A 669 -6.34 46.13 7.80
N ALA A 670 -6.98 45.03 7.38
CA ALA A 670 -6.50 43.68 7.65
C ALA A 670 -5.08 43.46 7.08
N ALA A 671 -4.82 43.93 5.86
CA ALA A 671 -3.49 43.85 5.25
C ALA A 671 -2.43 44.65 6.03
N ARG A 672 -2.79 45.84 6.56
CA ARG A 672 -1.90 46.63 7.42
C ARG A 672 -1.57 45.93 8.74
N LEU A 673 -2.59 45.37 9.40
CA LEU A 673 -2.41 44.60 10.64
C LEU A 673 -1.56 43.34 10.41
N TYR A 674 -1.73 42.68 9.26
CA TYR A 674 -0.88 41.56 8.86
C TYR A 674 0.59 42.01 8.69
N ALA A 675 0.82 43.08 7.93
CA ALA A 675 2.15 43.63 7.69
C ALA A 675 2.87 44.04 9.00
N ALA A 676 2.13 44.52 10.00
CA ALA A 676 2.69 44.85 11.31
C ALA A 676 3.18 43.62 12.09
N ARG A 677 2.63 42.43 11.84
CA ARG A 677 2.89 41.20 12.60
C ARG A 677 3.77 40.19 11.87
N VAL A 678 3.77 40.19 10.54
CA VAL A 678 4.38 39.13 9.69
C VAL A 678 5.83 38.83 10.02
N LYS A 679 6.63 39.84 10.42
CA LYS A 679 8.05 39.67 10.76
C LYS A 679 8.26 38.76 11.98
N GLY A 680 7.30 38.72 12.89
CA GLY A 680 7.35 37.87 14.09
C GLY A 680 6.71 36.48 13.91
N LEU A 681 6.14 36.19 12.74
CA LEU A 681 5.51 34.91 12.45
C LEU A 681 6.54 33.91 11.89
N GLY A 682 6.44 32.64 12.32
CA GLY A 682 7.20 31.56 11.71
C GLY A 682 6.83 31.41 10.23
N GLU A 683 7.73 30.87 9.40
CA GLU A 683 7.51 30.76 7.95
C GLU A 683 6.21 30.00 7.57
N GLU A 684 5.84 29.00 8.36
CA GLU A 684 4.61 28.21 8.19
C GLU A 684 3.34 29.02 8.53
N GLU A 685 3.44 30.05 9.36
CA GLU A 685 2.31 30.89 9.78
C GLU A 685 2.10 32.11 8.86
N GLN A 686 3.11 32.44 8.04
CA GLN A 686 3.05 33.50 7.04
C GLN A 686 2.13 33.09 5.88
N SER A 687 1.21 33.97 5.49
CA SER A 687 0.14 33.67 4.54
C SER A 687 -0.11 34.84 3.58
N THR A 688 -0.45 34.52 2.33
CA THR A 688 -0.91 35.47 1.31
C THR A 688 -2.43 35.66 1.31
N LYS A 689 -3.16 34.93 2.17
CA LYS A 689 -4.65 34.88 2.17
C LYS A 689 -5.30 36.26 2.25
N VAL A 690 -4.74 37.19 3.02
CA VAL A 690 -5.26 38.56 3.16
C VAL A 690 -5.27 39.32 1.82
N TYR A 691 -4.25 39.11 0.99
CA TYR A 691 -4.14 39.74 -0.33
C TYR A 691 -4.96 38.99 -1.38
N GLU A 692 -4.97 37.67 -1.32
CA GLU A 692 -5.76 36.82 -2.22
C GLU A 692 -7.26 37.09 -2.08
N GLN A 693 -7.79 37.11 -0.86
CA GLN A 693 -9.22 37.34 -0.62
C GLN A 693 -9.62 38.78 -0.95
N TRP A 694 -8.77 39.77 -0.68
CA TRP A 694 -8.99 41.15 -1.12
C TRP A 694 -8.99 41.26 -2.65
N PHE A 695 -8.09 40.54 -3.32
CA PHE A 695 -8.08 40.47 -4.78
C PHE A 695 -9.36 39.85 -5.34
N TYR A 696 -9.81 38.71 -4.80
CA TYR A 696 -11.07 38.10 -5.23
C TYR A 696 -12.26 39.03 -5.00
N ALA A 697 -12.32 39.66 -3.82
CA ALA A 697 -13.32 40.66 -3.48
C ALA A 697 -13.36 41.80 -4.52
N SER A 698 -12.20 42.26 -4.99
CA SER A 698 -12.10 43.29 -6.04
C SER A 698 -12.65 42.84 -7.40
N LEU A 699 -12.69 41.53 -7.68
CA LEU A 699 -13.31 40.97 -8.88
C LEU A 699 -14.83 40.77 -8.75
N GLY A 700 -15.38 40.93 -7.54
CA GLY A 700 -16.81 40.94 -7.25
C GLY A 700 -17.31 39.90 -6.24
N ALA A 701 -16.45 39.05 -5.65
CA ALA A 701 -16.84 38.14 -4.59
C ALA A 701 -15.64 37.72 -3.74
N CYS A 702 -15.82 37.45 -2.45
CA CYS A 702 -14.71 37.03 -1.59
C CYS A 702 -14.11 35.66 -1.98
N ASP A 703 -14.88 34.84 -2.70
CA ASP A 703 -14.51 33.49 -3.14
C ASP A 703 -14.55 33.38 -4.67
N LEU A 704 -13.46 32.87 -5.26
CA LEU A 704 -13.24 32.87 -6.72
C LEU A 704 -14.34 32.14 -7.51
N GLU A 705 -14.94 31.11 -6.92
CA GLU A 705 -16.02 30.32 -7.53
C GLU A 705 -17.32 31.12 -7.69
N HIS A 706 -17.51 32.15 -6.87
CA HIS A 706 -18.66 33.04 -6.83
C HIS A 706 -18.47 34.34 -7.62
N VAL A 707 -17.31 34.49 -8.27
CA VAL A 707 -17.03 35.59 -9.19
C VAL A 707 -17.69 35.29 -10.54
N THR A 708 -18.58 36.17 -10.98
CA THR A 708 -19.42 36.01 -12.18
C THR A 708 -19.40 37.27 -13.06
N GLU A 709 -19.69 37.13 -14.35
CA GLU A 709 -19.56 38.21 -15.34
C GLU A 709 -20.42 39.45 -15.03
N ASP A 710 -21.56 39.25 -14.39
CA ASP A 710 -22.51 40.29 -13.97
C ASP A 710 -22.01 41.14 -12.80
N LYS A 711 -21.01 40.66 -12.05
CA LYS A 711 -20.42 41.43 -10.94
C LYS A 711 -19.34 42.36 -11.46
N LEU A 712 -19.49 43.65 -11.19
CA LEU A 712 -18.56 44.68 -11.62
C LEU A 712 -17.31 44.69 -10.73
N PRO A 713 -16.09 44.60 -11.33
CA PRO A 713 -14.86 44.69 -10.57
C PRO A 713 -14.57 46.14 -10.14
N ASP A 714 -13.83 46.30 -9.05
CA ASP A 714 -13.22 47.58 -8.66
C ASP A 714 -11.76 47.62 -9.11
N LEU A 715 -11.54 48.33 -10.23
CA LEU A 715 -10.23 48.46 -10.89
C LEU A 715 -9.21 49.27 -10.07
N LYS A 716 -9.60 49.90 -8.95
CA LYS A 716 -8.66 50.63 -8.09
C LYS A 716 -7.93 49.72 -7.11
N GLN A 717 -8.53 48.59 -6.76
CA GLN A 717 -8.02 47.71 -5.68
C GLN A 717 -6.72 46.98 -6.04
N PRO A 718 -6.47 46.49 -7.27
CA PRO A 718 -5.20 45.80 -7.59
C PRO A 718 -3.96 46.63 -7.26
N ALA A 719 -3.95 47.92 -7.62
CA ALA A 719 -2.84 48.82 -7.29
C ALA A 719 -2.63 48.98 -5.78
N LEU A 720 -3.71 49.02 -4.99
CA LEU A 720 -3.65 49.11 -3.52
C LEU A 720 -3.12 47.81 -2.90
N ILE A 721 -3.52 46.65 -3.43
CA ILE A 721 -3.04 45.33 -2.99
C ILE A 721 -1.54 45.22 -3.27
N ARG A 722 -1.09 45.59 -4.48
CA ARG A 722 0.34 45.61 -4.82
C ARG A 722 1.13 46.48 -3.86
N ALA A 723 0.65 47.70 -3.61
CA ALA A 723 1.30 48.60 -2.66
C ALA A 723 1.38 48.00 -1.24
N ALA A 724 0.34 47.27 -0.81
CA ALA A 724 0.33 46.61 0.50
C ALA A 724 1.30 45.41 0.59
N ILE A 725 1.51 44.65 -0.48
CA ILE A 725 2.50 43.56 -0.53
C ILE A 725 3.92 44.15 -0.56
N LEU A 726 4.17 45.14 -1.42
CA LEU A 726 5.47 45.80 -1.54
C LEU A 726 5.87 46.58 -0.29
N GLY A 727 4.90 46.98 0.54
CA GLY A 727 5.13 47.61 1.83
C GLY A 727 5.60 46.66 2.94
N LEU A 728 5.67 45.34 2.70
CA LEU A 728 6.18 44.38 3.68
C LEU A 728 7.70 44.56 3.90
N PRO A 729 8.21 44.31 5.11
CA PRO A 729 9.60 44.60 5.42
C PRO A 729 10.57 43.58 4.81
N GLY A 730 11.64 44.07 4.17
CA GLY A 730 12.75 43.25 3.68
C GLY A 730 12.34 42.24 2.59
N GLU A 731 12.93 41.05 2.62
CA GLU A 731 12.65 39.97 1.65
C GLU A 731 11.22 39.41 1.74
N LEU A 732 10.44 39.79 2.75
CA LEU A 732 9.06 39.35 2.88
C LEU A 732 8.18 39.87 1.73
N ALA A 733 8.43 41.07 1.22
CA ALA A 733 7.70 41.61 0.08
C ALA A 733 7.84 40.70 -1.16
N GLU A 734 9.08 40.37 -1.52
CA GLU A 734 9.39 39.51 -2.67
C GLU A 734 8.82 38.10 -2.49
N ARG A 735 8.99 37.50 -1.29
CA ARG A 735 8.45 36.16 -1.00
C ARG A 735 6.92 36.13 -1.07
N HIS A 736 6.24 37.13 -0.53
CA HIS A 736 4.77 37.18 -0.57
C HIS A 736 4.26 37.46 -1.98
N LEU A 737 4.96 38.29 -2.75
CA LEU A 737 4.64 38.52 -4.16
C LEU A 737 4.79 37.24 -4.99
N GLY A 738 5.89 36.51 -4.80
CA GLY A 738 6.11 35.22 -5.45
C GLY A 738 5.08 34.16 -5.05
N ARG A 739 4.73 34.07 -3.76
CA ARG A 739 3.65 33.18 -3.28
C ARG A 739 2.30 33.55 -3.91
N PHE A 740 1.97 34.84 -3.97
CA PHE A 740 0.73 35.33 -4.60
C PHE A 740 0.69 35.00 -6.10
N ALA A 741 1.80 35.22 -6.83
CA ALA A 741 1.90 34.86 -8.25
C ALA A 741 1.71 33.35 -8.49
N ASN A 742 2.30 32.51 -7.63
CA ASN A 742 2.11 31.07 -7.68
C ASN A 742 0.63 30.67 -7.42
N THR A 743 -0.03 31.30 -6.43
CA THR A 743 -1.47 31.11 -6.21
C THR A 743 -2.29 31.54 -7.43
N LEU A 744 -1.94 32.67 -8.06
CA LEU A 744 -2.63 33.19 -9.24
C LEU A 744 -2.68 32.13 -10.35
N PHE A 745 -1.55 31.47 -10.62
CA PHE A 745 -1.43 30.43 -11.65
C PHE A 745 -2.11 29.12 -11.25
N THR A 746 -1.86 28.62 -10.03
CA THR A 746 -2.41 27.33 -9.57
C THR A 746 -3.94 27.34 -9.46
N ARG A 747 -4.55 28.50 -9.20
CA ARG A 747 -6.01 28.66 -9.12
C ARG A 747 -6.69 28.96 -10.46
N LEU A 748 -5.95 29.21 -11.55
CA LEU A 748 -6.51 29.58 -12.86
C LEU A 748 -7.49 28.54 -13.43
N SER A 749 -7.29 27.26 -13.11
CA SER A 749 -8.19 26.17 -13.53
C SER A 749 -9.58 26.25 -12.91
N ALA A 750 -9.70 26.80 -11.69
CA ALA A 750 -10.96 26.98 -10.98
C ALA A 750 -11.73 28.24 -11.44
N VAL A 751 -11.09 29.14 -12.21
CA VAL A 751 -11.71 30.38 -12.70
C VAL A 751 -12.65 30.08 -13.86
N LYS A 752 -13.90 30.54 -13.77
CA LYS A 752 -14.88 30.45 -14.87
C LYS A 752 -14.34 31.11 -16.15
N PRO A 753 -14.54 30.52 -17.35
CA PRO A 753 -13.98 31.05 -18.60
C PRO A 753 -14.25 32.54 -18.83
N ALA A 754 -15.48 33.01 -18.55
CA ALA A 754 -15.89 34.42 -18.72
C ALA A 754 -15.12 35.42 -17.83
N VAL A 755 -14.48 34.94 -16.76
CA VAL A 755 -13.80 35.77 -15.75
C VAL A 755 -12.28 35.77 -15.92
N LYS A 756 -11.72 34.83 -16.69
CA LYS A 756 -10.26 34.62 -16.79
C LYS A 756 -9.49 35.84 -17.23
N PHE A 757 -10.01 36.60 -18.19
CA PHE A 757 -9.33 37.80 -18.71
C PHE A 757 -9.13 38.85 -17.62
N ARG A 758 -10.19 39.21 -16.87
CA ARG A 758 -10.10 40.18 -15.78
C ARG A 758 -9.30 39.67 -14.58
N TYR A 759 -9.38 38.37 -14.29
CA TYR A 759 -8.59 37.72 -13.24
C TYR A 759 -7.10 37.80 -13.54
N LEU A 760 -6.69 37.48 -14.78
CA LEU A 760 -5.29 37.59 -15.18
C LEU A 760 -4.85 39.06 -15.26
N GLY A 761 -5.67 39.94 -15.82
CA GLY A 761 -5.38 41.37 -15.91
C GLY A 761 -5.10 42.00 -14.54
N GLY A 762 -6.05 41.87 -13.60
CA GLY A 762 -5.86 42.38 -12.24
C GLY A 762 -4.75 41.66 -11.47
N GLY A 763 -4.52 40.37 -11.75
CA GLY A 763 -3.42 39.61 -11.16
C GLY A 763 -2.04 40.11 -11.59
N PHE A 764 -1.86 40.39 -12.88
CA PHE A 764 -0.61 40.95 -13.44
C PHE A 764 -0.37 42.41 -13.04
N GLU A 765 -1.43 43.16 -12.72
CA GLU A 765 -1.28 44.48 -12.11
C GLU A 765 -0.72 44.39 -10.67
N ILE A 766 -0.83 43.22 -10.02
CA ILE A 766 -0.31 42.98 -8.67
C ILE A 766 1.11 42.40 -8.72
N ALA A 767 1.30 41.29 -9.45
CA ALA A 767 2.50 40.45 -9.38
C ALA A 767 3.22 40.24 -10.72
#